data_AF-A0A1J4Y2D4-F1
#
_entry.id   AF-A0A1J4Y2D4-F1
#
_cell.length_a   1.000
_cell.length_b   1.000
_cell.length_c   1.000
_cell.angle_alpha   90.00
_cell.angle_beta   90.00
_cell.angle_gamma   90.00
#
_symmetry.space_group_name_H-M   'P 1'
#
loop_
_entity.id
_entity.type
_entity.pdbx_description
1 polymer ?
#
loop_
_entity_poly.entity_id
_entity_poly.type
_entity_poly.pdbx_seq_one_letter_code
_entity_poly.pdbx_strand_id
1 'polypeptide(L)'
;MSRMRYCVCITGPTVDDARRQMESVMADPDARGDGVLMELRADRITDITPELVTELVNLAQECIIFTLRSSEEGGNCSLPNDERIALYQAAADAAYWDIDESSGLWDALAIKKGSVAGAGGSNSQSGQHIPQRILSRHDIQGTETVGNILSWYIKAFSHGADIAKYAGMAVDDADGFTVLHALDQWRSHAQVIGIAMGGLGRHTRILGPLLGSAIAYCAGGWDDAQEQEGTQRTAEAGTLAAPGQYTLHELRDVFCLSSHSTRTRVYGIVGNPVAHSLSPLLHNRIFRHFGIDAIYVHFAVQDFMTFIREARRMPLRLGGLSVTAPCKHDAYHACQLLDDASETAEAVNTIIAEASISTRILSGFNTDGQAVAEVLESHLREGIDEHFLEQLEDVLRETEVAQVKPVAECPRPMQQTDAETPEAASLDRGAWVDETQQQSRREEVQDPTEPSPIQSPAGAQGVLHDKKVLILGAGGAARAIAHSLRQRGCALTISNRTLTHAEQLARTVGGLAVRLPPPSVASYDIIINTTTVGMAPDMQVMPLPLALVRQIRKDALLMDIIYAPLRTRLITEAPCRTINGLAMFRAQAALQAQHWTGRPADICVSIIEETLREERERTGQEQQEPADSTDGNGHPGSILDAVASETQSVEDALPGTSPDWSDGSDDPDEVDDPPDAQSSMGDGQ
;
A
#
# COMPACT_ATOMS: atom_id res chain seq x y z
N MET A 1 -26.75 -5.83 -14.57
CA MET A 1 -25.47 -5.22 -15.00
C MET A 1 -24.73 -6.23 -15.85
N SER A 2 -23.67 -5.85 -16.57
CA SER A 2 -22.74 -6.85 -17.11
C SER A 2 -22.14 -7.65 -15.95
N ARG A 3 -21.71 -8.89 -16.18
CA ARG A 3 -20.77 -9.55 -15.25
C ARG A 3 -19.47 -8.75 -15.26
N MET A 4 -18.78 -8.70 -14.13
CA MET A 4 -17.44 -8.12 -14.03
C MET A 4 -16.49 -8.96 -14.92
N ARG A 5 -15.62 -8.30 -15.69
CA ARG A 5 -14.56 -8.95 -16.46
C ARG A 5 -13.22 -8.55 -15.86
N TYR A 6 -12.57 -9.48 -15.18
CA TYR A 6 -11.17 -9.33 -14.80
C TYR A 6 -10.29 -9.70 -16.00
N CYS A 7 -9.12 -9.06 -16.14
CA CYS A 7 -8.16 -9.38 -17.18
C CYS A 7 -6.75 -9.45 -16.60
N VAL A 8 -6.16 -10.65 -16.61
CA VAL A 8 -4.82 -10.91 -16.09
C VAL A 8 -3.79 -10.62 -17.18
N CYS A 9 -2.88 -9.68 -16.94
CA CYS A 9 -1.81 -9.38 -17.91
C CYS A 9 -0.71 -10.45 -17.85
N ILE A 10 -0.55 -11.19 -18.95
CA ILE A 10 0.52 -12.15 -19.19
C ILE A 10 1.75 -11.38 -19.67
N THR A 11 2.87 -11.52 -18.98
CA THR A 11 4.08 -10.69 -19.12
C THR A 11 5.39 -11.48 -19.13
N GLY A 12 5.34 -12.82 -19.12
CA GLY A 12 6.52 -13.67 -19.22
C GLY A 12 7.40 -13.31 -20.44
N PRO A 13 8.73 -13.21 -20.31
CA PRO A 13 9.62 -12.71 -21.36
C PRO A 13 9.94 -13.75 -22.45
N THR A 14 9.58 -15.02 -22.23
CA THR A 14 9.67 -16.10 -23.21
C THR A 14 8.29 -16.71 -23.47
N VAL A 15 8.14 -17.48 -24.55
CA VAL A 15 6.91 -18.23 -24.84
C VAL A 15 6.59 -19.24 -23.73
N ASP A 16 7.60 -19.90 -23.16
CA ASP A 16 7.39 -20.88 -22.08
C ASP A 16 6.94 -20.20 -20.78
N ASP A 17 7.42 -18.99 -20.49
CA ASP A 17 6.97 -18.18 -19.36
C ASP A 17 5.53 -17.69 -19.53
N ALA A 18 5.19 -17.20 -20.73
CA ALA A 18 3.83 -16.83 -21.07
C ALA A 18 2.89 -18.04 -20.98
N ARG A 19 3.32 -19.22 -21.47
CA ARG A 19 2.55 -20.47 -21.37
C ARG A 19 2.31 -20.85 -19.91
N ARG A 20 3.34 -20.85 -19.05
CA ARG A 20 3.22 -21.15 -17.62
C ARG A 20 2.29 -20.18 -16.87
N GLN A 21 2.37 -18.87 -17.15
CA GLN A 21 1.44 -17.89 -16.59
C GLN A 21 -0.01 -18.17 -17.03
N MET A 22 -0.24 -18.45 -18.31
CA MET A 22 -1.58 -18.75 -18.83
C MET A 22 -2.13 -20.06 -18.26
N GLU A 23 -1.31 -21.10 -18.14
CA GLU A 23 -1.66 -22.38 -17.51
C GLU A 23 -2.03 -22.19 -16.03
N SER A 24 -1.29 -21.36 -15.28
CA SER A 24 -1.62 -21.00 -13.90
C SER A 24 -2.98 -20.29 -13.78
N VAL A 25 -3.22 -19.25 -14.60
CA VAL A 25 -4.52 -18.53 -14.64
C VAL A 25 -5.68 -19.45 -15.06
N MET A 26 -5.41 -20.45 -15.91
CA MET A 26 -6.40 -21.47 -16.28
C MET A 26 -6.52 -22.62 -15.25
N ALA A 27 -5.59 -22.78 -14.31
CA ALA A 27 -5.66 -23.78 -13.26
C ALA A 27 -6.55 -23.31 -12.09
N ASP A 28 -6.66 -21.99 -11.87
CA ASP A 28 -7.64 -21.40 -10.96
C ASP A 28 -9.08 -21.84 -11.37
N PRO A 29 -9.79 -22.60 -10.51
CA PRO A 29 -11.10 -23.14 -10.83
C PRO A 29 -12.18 -22.06 -10.93
N ASP A 30 -12.03 -20.96 -10.17
CA ASP A 30 -12.96 -19.85 -10.15
C ASP A 30 -12.73 -18.90 -11.33
N ALA A 31 -11.50 -18.79 -11.86
CA ALA A 31 -11.20 -18.00 -13.06
C ALA A 31 -12.01 -18.48 -14.29
N ARG A 32 -12.16 -19.80 -14.45
CA ARG A 32 -13.05 -20.41 -15.46
C ARG A 32 -14.53 -20.15 -15.17
N GLY A 33 -14.90 -20.10 -13.90
CA GLY A 33 -16.26 -19.80 -13.46
C GLY A 33 -16.68 -18.35 -13.69
N ASP A 34 -15.76 -17.39 -13.52
CA ASP A 34 -16.03 -15.95 -13.58
C ASP A 34 -15.89 -15.29 -14.96
N GLY A 35 -15.22 -15.96 -15.92
CA GLY A 35 -14.96 -15.39 -17.24
C GLY A 35 -13.78 -14.42 -17.22
N VAL A 36 -12.70 -14.82 -16.56
CA VAL A 36 -11.43 -14.08 -16.52
C VAL A 36 -10.79 -14.11 -17.91
N LEU A 37 -10.39 -12.93 -18.40
CA LEU A 37 -9.62 -12.76 -19.63
C LEU A 37 -8.12 -12.77 -19.33
N MET A 38 -7.31 -13.03 -20.34
CA MET A 38 -5.85 -12.91 -20.29
C MET A 38 -5.36 -11.92 -21.35
N GLU A 39 -4.63 -10.88 -20.96
CA GLU A 39 -3.97 -9.98 -21.91
C GLU A 39 -2.58 -10.54 -22.24
N LEU A 40 -2.43 -11.11 -23.43
CA LEU A 40 -1.14 -11.55 -23.95
C LEU A 40 -0.36 -10.32 -24.43
N ARG A 41 0.57 -9.83 -23.59
CA ARG A 41 1.53 -8.76 -23.94
C ARG A 41 2.63 -9.33 -24.82
N ALA A 42 2.29 -9.68 -26.06
CA ALA A 42 3.21 -10.21 -27.04
C ALA A 42 4.39 -9.27 -27.32
N ASP A 43 4.24 -7.96 -27.06
CA ASP A 43 5.36 -7.01 -27.11
C ASP A 43 6.50 -7.31 -26.13
N ARG A 44 6.24 -8.06 -25.04
CA ARG A 44 7.23 -8.40 -24.01
C ARG A 44 7.89 -9.77 -24.23
N ILE A 45 7.40 -10.57 -25.18
CA ILE A 45 7.92 -11.90 -25.48
C ILE A 45 9.06 -11.81 -26.50
N THR A 46 10.21 -12.39 -26.15
CA THR A 46 11.39 -12.45 -27.02
C THR A 46 11.16 -13.42 -28.18
N ASP A 47 11.60 -13.06 -29.39
CA ASP A 47 11.53 -13.88 -30.62
C ASP A 47 10.14 -14.46 -30.97
N ILE A 48 9.06 -13.73 -30.64
CA ILE A 48 7.67 -14.14 -30.93
C ILE A 48 7.38 -14.19 -32.44
N THR A 49 6.83 -15.31 -32.93
CA THR A 49 6.45 -15.52 -34.34
C THR A 49 4.93 -15.76 -34.51
N PRO A 50 4.37 -15.64 -35.73
CA PRO A 50 2.97 -15.93 -36.00
C PRO A 50 2.53 -17.35 -35.56
N GLU A 51 3.40 -18.34 -35.70
CA GLU A 51 3.14 -19.72 -35.27
C GLU A 51 2.98 -19.82 -33.75
N LEU A 52 3.87 -19.14 -33.00
CA LEU A 52 3.88 -19.11 -31.54
C LEU A 52 2.71 -18.28 -30.97
N VAL A 53 2.30 -17.20 -31.65
CA VAL A 53 1.05 -16.49 -31.34
C VAL A 53 -0.16 -17.41 -31.55
N THR A 54 -0.19 -18.15 -32.66
CA THR A 54 -1.27 -19.11 -32.95
C THR A 54 -1.36 -20.19 -31.88
N GLU A 55 -0.23 -20.71 -31.40
CA GLU A 55 -0.16 -21.69 -30.29
C GLU A 55 -0.75 -21.11 -28.99
N LEU A 56 -0.23 -19.97 -28.52
CA LEU A 56 -0.65 -19.35 -27.26
C LEU A 56 -2.13 -18.94 -27.28
N VAL A 57 -2.63 -18.42 -28.41
CA VAL A 57 -4.06 -18.07 -28.55
C VAL A 57 -4.94 -19.32 -28.51
N ASN A 58 -4.55 -20.41 -29.18
CA ASN A 58 -5.33 -21.66 -29.16
C ASN A 58 -5.33 -22.36 -27.80
N LEU A 59 -4.28 -22.22 -27.00
CA LEU A 59 -4.19 -22.74 -25.63
C LEU A 59 -5.29 -22.18 -24.71
N ALA A 60 -5.61 -20.88 -24.85
CA ALA A 60 -6.57 -20.17 -23.99
C ALA A 60 -7.91 -19.81 -24.69
N GLN A 61 -8.04 -20.06 -25.99
CA GLN A 61 -9.27 -19.87 -26.78
C GLN A 61 -9.83 -18.43 -26.66
N GLU A 62 -11.16 -18.29 -26.62
CA GLU A 62 -11.88 -17.00 -26.52
C GLU A 62 -11.70 -16.26 -25.17
N CYS A 63 -10.68 -16.59 -24.36
CA CYS A 63 -10.29 -15.82 -23.18
C CYS A 63 -9.21 -14.76 -23.45
N ILE A 64 -8.61 -14.71 -24.65
CA ILE A 64 -7.45 -13.85 -24.93
C ILE A 64 -7.83 -12.44 -25.43
N ILE A 65 -7.17 -11.43 -24.83
CA ILE A 65 -6.91 -10.12 -25.44
C ILE A 65 -5.47 -10.16 -25.99
N PHE A 66 -5.29 -9.97 -27.29
CA PHE A 66 -3.97 -9.89 -27.91
C PHE A 66 -3.51 -8.43 -28.02
N THR A 67 -2.32 -8.12 -27.47
CA THR A 67 -1.77 -6.74 -27.38
C THR A 67 -0.33 -6.69 -27.89
N LEU A 68 -0.05 -5.84 -28.88
CA LEU A 68 1.30 -5.47 -29.33
C LEU A 68 1.57 -3.98 -29.09
N ARG A 69 1.83 -3.63 -27.82
CA ARG A 69 1.97 -2.23 -27.37
C ARG A 69 3.26 -1.58 -27.92
N SER A 70 3.12 -0.46 -28.61
CA SER A 70 4.22 0.39 -29.09
C SER A 70 5.10 0.92 -27.95
N SER A 71 6.34 1.27 -28.25
CA SER A 71 7.23 1.96 -27.32
C SER A 71 6.76 3.38 -26.95
N GLU A 72 6.02 4.05 -27.85
CA GLU A 72 5.42 5.37 -27.60
C GLU A 72 4.35 5.32 -26.50
N GLU A 73 3.61 4.20 -26.39
CA GLU A 73 2.60 3.95 -25.36
C GLU A 73 3.10 3.05 -24.21
N GLY A 74 4.43 3.00 -23.98
CA GLY A 74 5.03 2.32 -22.83
C GLY A 74 5.08 0.79 -22.93
N GLY A 75 4.99 0.24 -24.14
CA GLY A 75 5.29 -1.15 -24.45
C GLY A 75 6.72 -1.36 -24.96
N ASN A 76 6.98 -2.58 -25.41
CA ASN A 76 8.30 -3.00 -25.89
C ASN A 76 8.35 -3.18 -27.43
N CYS A 77 7.22 -3.03 -28.16
CA CYS A 77 7.16 -3.35 -29.58
C CYS A 77 7.83 -2.27 -30.46
N SER A 78 8.85 -2.69 -31.20
CA SER A 78 9.57 -1.90 -32.23
C SER A 78 9.49 -2.49 -33.64
N LEU A 79 8.69 -3.55 -33.83
CA LEU A 79 8.58 -4.29 -35.09
C LEU A 79 7.96 -3.46 -36.23
N PRO A 80 8.34 -3.70 -37.50
CA PRO A 80 7.67 -3.18 -38.69
C PRO A 80 6.16 -3.43 -38.70
N ASN A 81 5.40 -2.52 -39.31
CA ASN A 81 3.93 -2.60 -39.28
C ASN A 81 3.37 -3.82 -40.04
N ASP A 82 4.06 -4.34 -41.06
CA ASP A 82 3.71 -5.58 -41.76
C ASP A 82 3.94 -6.83 -40.90
N GLU A 83 5.03 -6.88 -40.12
CA GLU A 83 5.26 -7.92 -39.11
C GLU A 83 4.21 -7.86 -37.99
N ARG A 84 3.91 -6.66 -37.47
CA ARG A 84 2.82 -6.45 -36.48
C ARG A 84 1.47 -6.93 -37.02
N ILE A 85 1.15 -6.64 -38.29
CA ILE A 85 -0.08 -7.12 -38.95
C ILE A 85 -0.11 -8.65 -39.05
N ALA A 86 1.00 -9.31 -39.39
CA ALA A 86 1.08 -10.77 -39.44
C ALA A 86 0.83 -11.41 -38.07
N LEU A 87 1.37 -10.82 -36.99
CA LEU A 87 1.13 -11.28 -35.62
C LEU A 87 -0.34 -11.08 -35.17
N TYR A 88 -0.98 -9.93 -35.49
CA TYR A 88 -2.42 -9.76 -35.25
C TYR A 88 -3.26 -10.77 -36.07
N GLN A 89 -2.87 -11.07 -37.31
CA GLN A 89 -3.56 -12.06 -38.15
C GLN A 89 -3.42 -13.50 -37.63
N ALA A 90 -2.31 -13.84 -36.96
CA ALA A 90 -2.17 -15.10 -36.23
C ALA A 90 -3.09 -15.17 -35.00
N ALA A 91 -3.34 -14.03 -34.34
CA ALA A 91 -4.27 -13.92 -33.23
C ALA A 91 -5.76 -13.85 -33.65
N ALA A 92 -6.15 -14.40 -34.80
CA ALA A 92 -7.51 -14.31 -35.33
C ALA A 92 -8.58 -15.00 -34.45
N ASP A 93 -8.20 -16.02 -33.68
CA ASP A 93 -9.11 -16.74 -32.77
C ASP A 93 -9.15 -16.13 -31.35
N ALA A 94 -8.46 -15.01 -31.11
CA ALA A 94 -8.56 -14.28 -29.85
C ALA A 94 -9.95 -13.60 -29.71
N ALA A 95 -10.42 -13.39 -28.47
CA ALA A 95 -11.68 -12.67 -28.25
C ALA A 95 -11.55 -11.17 -28.54
N TYR A 96 -10.38 -10.58 -28.25
CA TYR A 96 -10.12 -9.16 -28.47
C TYR A 96 -8.74 -8.90 -29.08
N TRP A 97 -8.65 -7.87 -29.93
CA TRP A 97 -7.40 -7.21 -30.29
C TRP A 97 -7.35 -5.84 -29.61
N ASP A 98 -6.31 -5.55 -28.84
CA ASP A 98 -6.05 -4.24 -28.25
C ASP A 98 -5.01 -3.48 -29.06
N ILE A 99 -5.51 -2.63 -29.95
CA ILE A 99 -4.73 -1.88 -30.93
C ILE A 99 -4.50 -0.48 -30.39
N ASP A 100 -3.23 -0.10 -30.30
CA ASP A 100 -2.77 1.19 -29.81
C ASP A 100 -2.93 2.31 -30.86
N GLU A 101 -3.22 3.54 -30.43
CA GLU A 101 -3.45 4.69 -31.31
C GLU A 101 -2.19 5.04 -32.11
N SER A 102 -1.04 5.03 -31.41
CA SER A 102 0.28 5.37 -31.94
C SER A 102 0.72 4.50 -33.13
N SER A 103 0.32 3.23 -33.20
CA SER A 103 0.68 2.30 -34.29
C SER A 103 0.21 2.73 -35.68
N GLY A 104 -0.90 3.47 -35.76
CA GLY A 104 -1.64 3.69 -37.00
C GLY A 104 -2.21 2.42 -37.64
N LEU A 105 -2.16 1.25 -36.96
CA LEU A 105 -2.55 -0.04 -37.54
C LEU A 105 -4.07 -0.23 -37.65
N TRP A 106 -4.87 0.63 -37.03
CA TRP A 106 -6.32 0.48 -36.91
C TRP A 106 -7.06 0.25 -38.24
N ASP A 107 -6.71 1.03 -39.27
CA ASP A 107 -7.32 0.95 -40.60
C ASP A 107 -6.73 -0.19 -41.44
N ALA A 108 -5.50 -0.61 -41.16
CA ALA A 108 -4.90 -1.80 -41.78
C ALA A 108 -5.48 -3.10 -41.22
N LEU A 109 -5.85 -3.10 -39.94
CA LEU A 109 -6.57 -4.16 -39.22
C LEU A 109 -8.10 -4.00 -39.31
N ALA A 110 -8.60 -3.27 -40.31
CA ALA A 110 -10.03 -3.09 -40.55
C ALA A 110 -10.67 -4.35 -41.16
N ILE A 111 -11.18 -5.23 -40.30
CA ILE A 111 -11.85 -6.48 -40.71
C ILE A 111 -13.10 -6.16 -41.54
N LYS A 112 -13.06 -6.48 -42.83
CA LYS A 112 -14.19 -6.31 -43.76
C LYS A 112 -15.32 -7.28 -43.41
N LYS A 113 -16.29 -6.81 -42.62
CA LYS A 113 -17.57 -7.49 -42.33
C LYS A 113 -18.42 -7.63 -43.61
N GLY A 114 -18.04 -8.56 -44.50
CA GLY A 114 -18.80 -8.97 -45.68
C GLY A 114 -18.04 -8.93 -47.01
N SER A 115 -17.20 -9.93 -47.29
CA SER A 115 -16.74 -10.23 -48.67
C SER A 115 -16.46 -11.71 -48.94
N VAL A 116 -17.40 -12.59 -48.57
CA VAL A 116 -17.43 -14.00 -49.03
C VAL A 116 -18.75 -14.24 -49.76
N ALA A 117 -18.74 -14.08 -51.07
CA ALA A 117 -19.87 -14.35 -51.96
C ALA A 117 -19.36 -14.95 -53.28
N GLY A 118 -19.34 -16.28 -53.34
CA GLY A 118 -18.77 -17.06 -54.44
C GLY A 118 -17.38 -17.64 -54.10
N ALA A 119 -17.08 -18.91 -54.39
CA ALA A 119 -17.97 -19.96 -54.91
C ALA A 119 -17.45 -21.38 -54.60
N GLY A 120 -18.39 -22.31 -54.35
CA GLY A 120 -18.17 -23.76 -54.52
C GLY A 120 -17.38 -24.49 -53.42
N GLY A 121 -18.06 -24.92 -52.35
CA GLY A 121 -17.53 -25.85 -51.34
C GLY A 121 -18.64 -26.31 -50.39
N SER A 122 -18.61 -27.56 -49.93
CA SER A 122 -19.70 -28.17 -49.14
C SER A 122 -19.44 -28.18 -47.63
N ASN A 123 -20.38 -27.65 -46.86
CA ASN A 123 -20.64 -27.91 -45.43
C ASN A 123 -19.46 -28.23 -44.51
N SER A 124 -18.87 -27.19 -43.92
CA SER A 124 -18.52 -27.19 -42.49
C SER A 124 -19.14 -25.95 -41.83
N GLN A 125 -19.80 -26.12 -40.68
CA GLN A 125 -20.36 -25.00 -39.92
C GLN A 125 -19.29 -24.45 -38.96
N SER A 126 -18.38 -23.65 -39.51
CA SER A 126 -17.44 -22.83 -38.77
C SER A 126 -17.52 -21.40 -39.34
N GLY A 127 -18.48 -20.62 -38.83
CA GLY A 127 -18.49 -19.18 -39.10
C GLY A 127 -17.24 -18.58 -38.43
N GLN A 128 -16.39 -17.90 -39.19
CA GLN A 128 -15.16 -17.33 -38.66
C GLN A 128 -15.48 -16.43 -37.46
N HIS A 129 -14.86 -16.72 -36.31
CA HIS A 129 -14.84 -15.78 -35.21
C HIS A 129 -14.16 -14.48 -35.67
N ILE A 130 -14.64 -13.34 -35.18
CA ILE A 130 -14.10 -12.02 -35.52
C ILE A 130 -13.79 -11.33 -34.19
N PRO A 131 -12.50 -11.14 -33.84
CA PRO A 131 -12.10 -10.46 -32.60
C PRO A 131 -12.76 -9.09 -32.46
N GLN A 132 -13.23 -8.77 -31.25
CA GLN A 132 -13.67 -7.42 -30.93
C GLN A 132 -12.46 -6.50 -30.82
N ARG A 133 -12.56 -5.27 -31.33
CA ARG A 133 -11.41 -4.37 -31.40
C ARG A 133 -11.49 -3.32 -30.31
N ILE A 134 -10.54 -3.37 -29.38
CA ILE A 134 -10.28 -2.32 -28.40
C ILE A 134 -9.34 -1.31 -29.08
N LEU A 135 -9.75 -0.05 -29.15
CA LEU A 135 -8.87 1.06 -29.56
C LEU A 135 -8.40 1.78 -28.30
N SER A 136 -7.08 1.81 -28.09
CA SER A 136 -6.48 2.29 -26.84
C SER A 136 -5.49 3.43 -27.03
N ARG A 137 -5.37 4.30 -26.03
CA ARG A 137 -4.38 5.37 -25.91
C ARG A 137 -3.80 5.37 -24.50
N HIS A 138 -2.47 5.45 -24.39
CA HIS A 138 -1.75 5.53 -23.11
C HIS A 138 -0.92 6.81 -23.04
N ASP A 139 -1.32 7.75 -22.18
CA ASP A 139 -0.55 8.98 -21.94
C ASP A 139 0.46 8.75 -20.84
N ILE A 140 1.68 8.33 -21.21
CA ILE A 140 2.73 7.97 -20.23
C ILE A 140 3.29 9.18 -19.45
N GLN A 141 2.97 10.41 -19.87
CA GLN A 141 3.51 11.66 -19.29
C GLN A 141 2.58 12.33 -18.25
N GLY A 142 1.30 11.96 -18.21
CA GLY A 142 0.29 12.60 -17.35
C GLY A 142 -1.12 12.11 -17.67
N THR A 143 -2.14 12.74 -17.08
CA THR A 143 -3.55 12.41 -17.35
C THR A 143 -4.25 13.56 -18.05
N GLU A 144 -5.02 13.24 -19.09
CA GLU A 144 -5.80 14.20 -19.88
C GLU A 144 -7.00 14.77 -19.12
N THR A 145 -7.44 15.97 -19.50
CA THR A 145 -8.66 16.55 -18.93
C THR A 145 -9.90 15.71 -19.24
N VAL A 146 -10.95 15.79 -18.39
CA VAL A 146 -12.24 15.09 -18.61
C VAL A 146 -12.77 15.31 -20.04
N GLY A 147 -12.69 16.53 -20.56
CA GLY A 147 -13.14 16.86 -21.93
C GLY A 147 -12.31 16.17 -23.02
N ASN A 148 -11.00 16.02 -22.82
CA ASN A 148 -10.11 15.34 -23.75
C ASN A 148 -10.31 13.81 -23.71
N ILE A 149 -10.49 13.22 -22.52
CA ILE A 149 -10.82 11.78 -22.37
C ILE A 149 -12.16 11.45 -23.04
N LEU A 150 -13.19 12.28 -22.85
CA LEU A 150 -14.49 12.10 -23.51
C LEU A 150 -14.38 12.29 -25.03
N SER A 151 -13.57 13.25 -25.49
CA SER A 151 -13.30 13.46 -26.93
C SER A 151 -12.54 12.28 -27.56
N TRP A 152 -11.62 11.67 -26.81
CA TRP A 152 -10.94 10.43 -27.20
C TRP A 152 -11.92 9.28 -27.36
N TYR A 153 -12.83 9.04 -26.41
CA TYR A 153 -13.86 8.01 -26.56
C TYR A 153 -14.72 8.25 -27.80
N ILE A 154 -15.18 9.48 -28.05
CA ILE A 154 -15.93 9.84 -29.27
C ILE A 154 -15.12 9.54 -30.53
N LYS A 155 -13.84 9.91 -30.57
CA LYS A 155 -12.93 9.58 -31.68
C LYS A 155 -12.87 8.08 -31.90
N ALA A 156 -12.57 7.30 -30.87
CA ALA A 156 -12.39 5.85 -30.97
C ALA A 156 -13.65 5.13 -31.50
N PHE A 157 -14.84 5.49 -31.01
CA PHE A 157 -16.10 4.94 -31.55
C PHE A 157 -16.40 5.41 -32.98
N SER A 158 -16.01 6.62 -33.37
CA SER A 158 -16.14 7.10 -34.77
C SER A 158 -15.26 6.32 -35.76
N HIS A 159 -14.14 5.76 -35.30
CA HIS A 159 -13.31 4.81 -36.06
C HIS A 159 -13.84 3.36 -36.02
N GLY A 160 -14.99 3.11 -35.38
CA GLY A 160 -15.61 1.79 -35.32
C GLY A 160 -14.92 0.80 -34.38
N ALA A 161 -14.50 1.28 -33.20
CA ALA A 161 -14.06 0.43 -32.10
C ALA A 161 -15.26 -0.21 -31.37
N ASP A 162 -15.08 -1.45 -30.89
CA ASP A 162 -16.09 -2.12 -30.06
C ASP A 162 -15.95 -1.70 -28.58
N ILE A 163 -14.72 -1.36 -28.15
CA ILE A 163 -14.39 -0.77 -26.84
C ILE A 163 -13.36 0.35 -27.04
N ALA A 164 -13.48 1.47 -26.33
CA ALA A 164 -12.44 2.52 -26.29
C ALA A 164 -11.72 2.51 -24.93
N LYS A 165 -10.38 2.49 -24.93
CA LYS A 165 -9.53 2.39 -23.73
C LYS A 165 -8.67 3.64 -23.56
N TYR A 166 -8.65 4.18 -22.35
CA TYR A 166 -7.83 5.33 -21.95
C TYR A 166 -7.00 4.98 -20.71
N ALA A 167 -5.71 5.30 -20.74
CA ALA A 167 -4.80 5.11 -19.61
C ALA A 167 -3.83 6.29 -19.48
N GLY A 168 -4.12 7.23 -18.58
CA GLY A 168 -3.20 8.33 -18.25
C GLY A 168 -2.24 7.95 -17.12
N MET A 169 -1.08 8.58 -17.03
CA MET A 169 -0.22 8.50 -15.84
C MET A 169 -0.72 9.48 -14.78
N ALA A 170 -0.92 9.04 -13.53
CA ALA A 170 -1.26 9.94 -12.45
C ALA A 170 0.01 10.60 -11.88
N VAL A 171 0.13 11.91 -12.09
CA VAL A 171 1.21 12.78 -11.59
C VAL A 171 0.72 13.75 -10.51
N ASP A 172 -0.58 14.08 -10.51
CA ASP A 172 -1.28 14.88 -9.50
C ASP A 172 -2.39 14.07 -8.80
N ASP A 173 -2.78 14.45 -7.59
CA ASP A 173 -3.84 13.79 -6.81
C ASP A 173 -5.23 13.90 -7.47
N ALA A 174 -5.46 14.89 -8.34
CA ALA A 174 -6.70 15.08 -9.09
C ALA A 174 -6.83 14.14 -10.32
N ASP A 175 -5.76 13.53 -10.80
CA ASP A 175 -5.74 12.77 -12.06
C ASP A 175 -6.65 11.53 -12.01
N GLY A 176 -6.59 10.77 -10.90
CA GLY A 176 -7.45 9.60 -10.73
C GLY A 176 -8.93 9.98 -10.68
N PHE A 177 -9.27 11.07 -9.99
CA PHE A 177 -10.64 11.60 -9.97
C PHE A 177 -11.10 12.12 -11.34
N THR A 178 -10.18 12.68 -12.14
CA THR A 178 -10.44 13.12 -13.52
C THR A 178 -10.87 11.94 -14.41
N VAL A 179 -10.18 10.80 -14.31
CA VAL A 179 -10.58 9.55 -14.99
C VAL A 179 -11.93 9.03 -14.47
N LEU A 180 -12.18 9.03 -13.15
CA LEU A 180 -13.46 8.62 -12.58
C LEU A 180 -14.63 9.53 -13.06
N HIS A 181 -14.41 10.84 -13.17
CA HIS A 181 -15.41 11.78 -13.69
C HIS A 181 -15.70 11.57 -15.18
N ALA A 182 -14.70 11.23 -16.00
CA ALA A 182 -14.91 10.87 -17.41
C ALA A 182 -15.72 9.57 -17.54
N LEU A 183 -15.45 8.56 -16.70
CA LEU A 183 -16.22 7.30 -16.67
C LEU A 183 -17.69 7.51 -16.28
N ASP A 184 -17.96 8.26 -15.20
CA ASP A 184 -19.34 8.54 -14.75
C ASP A 184 -20.17 9.30 -15.80
N GLN A 185 -19.55 10.24 -16.53
CA GLN A 185 -20.20 10.94 -17.64
C GLN A 185 -20.42 10.03 -18.86
N TRP A 186 -19.55 9.03 -19.09
CA TRP A 186 -19.67 8.15 -20.24
C TRP A 186 -20.61 6.95 -20.06
N ARG A 187 -20.71 6.38 -18.85
CA ARG A 187 -21.22 4.99 -18.59
C ARG A 187 -22.61 4.59 -19.11
N SER A 188 -23.42 5.52 -19.61
CA SER A 188 -24.69 5.24 -20.28
C SER A 188 -24.60 5.04 -21.80
N HIS A 189 -23.43 5.26 -22.42
CA HIS A 189 -23.30 5.34 -23.89
C HIS A 189 -22.75 4.05 -24.53
N ALA A 190 -21.53 3.64 -24.19
CA ALA A 190 -20.82 2.52 -24.80
C ALA A 190 -19.76 1.93 -23.85
N GLN A 191 -19.22 0.74 -24.16
CA GLN A 191 -18.19 0.09 -23.34
C GLN A 191 -16.85 0.82 -23.45
N VAL A 192 -16.38 1.39 -22.34
CA VAL A 192 -15.07 2.07 -22.26
C VAL A 192 -14.22 1.50 -21.15
N ILE A 193 -12.90 1.69 -21.22
CA ILE A 193 -11.96 1.39 -20.15
C ILE A 193 -11.26 2.69 -19.79
N GLY A 194 -11.22 3.05 -18.51
CA GLY A 194 -10.57 4.26 -18.02
C GLY A 194 -9.69 3.94 -16.82
N ILE A 195 -8.40 4.22 -16.93
CA ILE A 195 -7.38 3.93 -15.91
C ILE A 195 -6.51 5.17 -15.70
N ALA A 196 -6.18 5.46 -14.44
CA ALA A 196 -5.02 6.27 -14.08
C ALA A 196 -3.94 5.33 -13.55
N MET A 197 -2.75 5.37 -14.16
CA MET A 197 -1.61 4.52 -13.84
C MET A 197 -0.80 5.10 -12.67
N GLY A 198 0.10 4.29 -12.10
CA GLY A 198 0.97 4.71 -11.00
C GLY A 198 0.31 4.62 -9.62
N GLY A 199 1.04 5.07 -8.60
CA GLY A 199 0.62 4.95 -7.19
C GLY A 199 -0.62 5.77 -6.86
N LEU A 200 -0.66 7.04 -7.28
CA LEU A 200 -1.79 7.95 -7.05
C LEU A 200 -3.06 7.43 -7.77
N GLY A 201 -2.89 7.01 -9.03
CA GLY A 201 -3.96 6.50 -9.88
C GLY A 201 -4.50 5.12 -9.50
N ARG A 202 -3.79 4.35 -8.64
CA ARG A 202 -4.11 2.94 -8.26
C ARG A 202 -5.58 2.74 -7.86
N HIS A 203 -6.21 3.72 -7.21
CA HIS A 203 -7.63 3.67 -6.83
C HIS A 203 -8.60 3.55 -8.02
N THR A 204 -8.25 4.04 -9.20
CA THR A 204 -9.10 3.96 -10.42
C THR A 204 -9.29 2.52 -10.90
N ARG A 205 -8.35 1.61 -10.65
CA ARG A 205 -8.49 0.19 -11.01
C ARG A 205 -9.59 -0.53 -10.23
N ILE A 206 -9.94 -0.01 -9.05
CA ILE A 206 -11.03 -0.50 -8.20
C ILE A 206 -12.33 0.28 -8.47
N LEU A 207 -12.26 1.62 -8.46
CA LEU A 207 -13.44 2.49 -8.51
C LEU A 207 -13.96 2.74 -9.95
N GLY A 208 -13.10 2.61 -10.96
CA GLY A 208 -13.46 2.76 -12.37
C GLY A 208 -14.47 1.72 -12.85
N PRO A 209 -14.32 0.41 -12.53
CA PRO A 209 -15.33 -0.61 -12.82
C PRO A 209 -16.73 -0.30 -12.23
N LEU A 210 -16.80 0.23 -11.00
CA LEU A 210 -18.08 0.69 -10.40
C LEU A 210 -18.71 1.85 -11.19
N LEU A 211 -17.89 2.66 -11.87
CA LEU A 211 -18.30 3.76 -12.75
C LEU A 211 -18.36 3.36 -14.24
N GLY A 212 -18.32 2.07 -14.57
CA GLY A 212 -18.56 1.58 -15.94
C GLY A 212 -17.32 1.25 -16.78
N SER A 213 -16.11 1.23 -16.19
CA SER A 213 -14.95 0.64 -16.87
C SER A 213 -15.22 -0.83 -17.18
N ALA A 214 -15.12 -1.21 -18.46
CA ALA A 214 -15.68 -2.44 -19.00
C ALA A 214 -14.84 -3.70 -18.73
N ILE A 215 -13.58 -3.53 -18.33
CA ILE A 215 -12.60 -4.57 -17.97
C ILE A 215 -11.74 -4.04 -16.81
N ALA A 216 -11.45 -4.88 -15.82
CA ALA A 216 -10.57 -4.61 -14.69
C ALA A 216 -9.23 -5.35 -14.86
N TYR A 217 -8.15 -4.62 -15.16
CA TYR A 217 -6.83 -5.20 -15.44
C TYR A 217 -6.01 -5.45 -14.16
N CYS A 218 -5.65 -6.71 -13.95
CA CYS A 218 -4.82 -7.22 -12.86
C CYS A 218 -3.45 -7.72 -13.36
N ALA A 219 -2.46 -7.76 -12.46
CA ALA A 219 -1.13 -8.29 -12.76
C ALA A 219 -1.16 -9.84 -12.84
N GLY A 220 -0.35 -10.42 -13.73
CA GLY A 220 -0.17 -11.87 -13.83
C GLY A 220 0.73 -12.48 -12.77
N GLY A 221 1.76 -11.75 -12.32
CA GLY A 221 2.80 -12.27 -11.42
C GLY A 221 3.74 -13.22 -12.17
N TRP A 222 5.05 -12.93 -12.13
CA TRP A 222 6.07 -13.80 -12.73
C TRP A 222 7.25 -13.87 -11.76
N ASP A 223 7.38 -15.00 -11.08
CA ASP A 223 8.41 -15.23 -10.09
C ASP A 223 9.71 -15.68 -10.78
N ASP A 224 10.56 -14.71 -11.14
CA ASP A 224 11.93 -14.95 -11.65
C ASP A 224 13.00 -14.74 -10.56
N ALA A 225 12.57 -14.62 -9.30
CA ALA A 225 13.43 -14.69 -8.14
C ALA A 225 13.66 -16.16 -7.74
N GLN A 226 14.72 -16.78 -8.28
CA GLN A 226 15.29 -17.96 -7.62
C GLN A 226 15.64 -17.61 -6.17
N GLU A 227 15.38 -18.55 -5.26
CA GLU A 227 15.45 -18.32 -3.82
C GLU A 227 16.83 -17.82 -3.36
N GLN A 228 16.90 -16.53 -3.02
CA GLN A 228 17.84 -16.01 -2.04
C GLN A 228 17.04 -15.67 -0.77
N GLU A 229 17.28 -16.45 0.29
CA GLU A 229 16.59 -16.38 1.57
C GLU A 229 16.47 -14.92 2.07
N GLY A 230 15.23 -14.42 2.16
CA GLY A 230 14.94 -13.08 2.69
C GLY A 230 14.49 -12.02 1.67
N THR A 231 14.37 -12.34 0.38
CA THR A 231 13.79 -11.43 -0.63
C THR A 231 12.36 -11.87 -0.99
N GLN A 232 11.38 -10.97 -0.93
CA GLN A 232 9.95 -11.33 -0.99
C GLN A 232 9.22 -10.78 -2.22
N ARG A 233 8.06 -11.38 -2.52
CA ARG A 233 7.12 -11.06 -3.61
C ARG A 233 6.48 -9.67 -3.50
N THR A 234 7.27 -8.59 -3.53
CA THR A 234 6.78 -7.42 -4.27
C THR A 234 6.86 -7.76 -5.75
N ALA A 235 5.81 -7.46 -6.52
CA ALA A 235 5.86 -7.57 -7.97
C ALA A 235 6.96 -6.62 -8.52
N GLU A 236 8.13 -7.17 -8.83
CA GLU A 236 9.28 -6.41 -9.31
C GLU A 236 8.93 -5.69 -10.62
N ALA A 237 9.67 -4.62 -10.96
CA ALA A 237 9.32 -3.71 -12.05
C ALA A 237 9.23 -4.35 -13.45
N GLY A 238 9.76 -5.56 -13.65
CA GLY A 238 9.56 -6.35 -14.87
C GLY A 238 8.21 -7.09 -14.96
N THR A 239 7.64 -7.46 -13.80
CA THR A 239 6.50 -8.39 -13.63
C THR A 239 5.12 -7.73 -13.75
N LEU A 240 5.05 -6.39 -13.67
CA LEU A 240 3.83 -5.61 -13.87
C LEU A 240 3.72 -5.16 -15.33
N ALA A 241 2.54 -5.31 -15.92
CA ALA A 241 2.26 -4.82 -17.28
C ALA A 241 2.06 -3.30 -17.33
N ALA A 242 1.64 -2.70 -16.21
CA ALA A 242 1.54 -1.26 -16.00
C ALA A 242 1.67 -0.90 -14.50
N PRO A 243 2.24 0.27 -14.13
CA PRO A 243 2.39 0.67 -12.72
C PRO A 243 1.08 0.73 -11.94
N GLY A 244 1.12 0.30 -10.68
CA GLY A 244 -0.01 0.36 -9.75
C GLY A 244 -1.13 -0.65 -10.02
N GLN A 245 -0.84 -1.80 -10.63
CA GLN A 245 -1.80 -2.91 -10.71
C GLN A 245 -2.11 -3.54 -9.34
N TYR A 246 -3.13 -4.39 -9.34
CA TYR A 246 -3.53 -5.28 -8.24
C TYR A 246 -3.50 -6.73 -8.79
N THR A 247 -3.36 -7.74 -7.94
CA THR A 247 -3.49 -9.15 -8.34
C THR A 247 -4.96 -9.51 -8.64
N LEU A 248 -5.20 -10.67 -9.26
CA LEU A 248 -6.58 -11.18 -9.43
C LEU A 248 -7.26 -11.39 -8.08
N HIS A 249 -6.56 -12.00 -7.12
CA HIS A 249 -7.03 -12.23 -5.75
C HIS A 249 -7.41 -10.93 -5.03
N GLU A 250 -6.57 -9.88 -5.11
CA GLU A 250 -6.91 -8.57 -4.54
C GLU A 250 -8.24 -8.05 -5.13
N LEU A 251 -8.42 -8.06 -6.45
CA LEU A 251 -9.65 -7.53 -7.09
C LEU A 251 -10.89 -8.40 -6.86
N ARG A 252 -10.76 -9.73 -6.92
CA ARG A 252 -11.87 -10.69 -6.83
C ARG A 252 -12.28 -10.97 -5.38
N ASP A 253 -11.31 -11.17 -4.50
CA ASP A 253 -11.54 -11.79 -3.19
C ASP A 253 -11.40 -10.79 -2.03
N VAL A 254 -10.54 -9.76 -2.16
CA VAL A 254 -10.43 -8.66 -1.19
C VAL A 254 -11.42 -7.54 -1.51
N PHE A 255 -11.36 -6.97 -2.72
CA PHE A 255 -12.24 -5.86 -3.13
C PHE A 255 -13.61 -6.29 -3.69
N CYS A 256 -13.80 -7.57 -4.03
CA CYS A 256 -15.05 -8.16 -4.54
C CYS A 256 -15.81 -7.26 -5.53
N LEU A 257 -15.16 -6.78 -6.59
CA LEU A 257 -15.73 -5.77 -7.50
C LEU A 257 -17.08 -6.17 -8.11
N SER A 258 -17.35 -7.46 -8.26
CA SER A 258 -18.62 -8.04 -8.71
C SER A 258 -19.82 -7.78 -7.79
N SER A 259 -19.59 -7.49 -6.50
CA SER A 259 -20.62 -7.25 -5.48
C SER A 259 -21.05 -5.78 -5.36
N HIS A 260 -20.38 -4.85 -6.05
CA HIS A 260 -20.50 -3.41 -5.81
C HIS A 260 -21.16 -2.64 -6.98
N SER A 261 -21.52 -1.38 -6.72
CA SER A 261 -22.26 -0.53 -7.66
C SER A 261 -21.97 0.97 -7.45
N THR A 262 -22.56 1.83 -8.29
CA THR A 262 -22.55 3.29 -8.10
C THR A 262 -23.23 3.78 -6.81
N ARG A 263 -23.89 2.89 -6.05
CA ARG A 263 -24.49 3.19 -4.74
C ARG A 263 -23.57 2.88 -3.55
N THR A 264 -22.55 2.05 -3.76
CA THR A 264 -21.59 1.61 -2.75
C THR A 264 -20.87 2.80 -2.13
N ARG A 265 -20.71 2.78 -0.81
CA ARG A 265 -19.92 3.80 -0.10
C ARG A 265 -18.44 3.49 -0.19
N VAL A 266 -17.66 4.48 -0.61
CA VAL A 266 -16.19 4.38 -0.68
C VAL A 266 -15.60 4.84 0.64
N TYR A 267 -14.77 3.98 1.21
CA TYR A 267 -13.87 4.26 2.33
C TYR A 267 -12.43 4.08 1.86
N GLY A 268 -11.44 4.49 2.64
CA GLY A 268 -10.05 4.19 2.29
C GLY A 268 -9.00 4.65 3.27
N ILE A 269 -7.78 4.17 3.06
CA ILE A 269 -6.57 4.60 3.77
C ILE A 269 -5.88 5.69 2.94
N VAL A 270 -5.65 6.86 3.53
CA VAL A 270 -4.97 7.99 2.89
C VAL A 270 -3.69 8.37 3.63
N GLY A 271 -2.62 8.58 2.86
CA GLY A 271 -1.28 8.91 3.33
C GLY A 271 -0.21 8.61 2.27
N ASN A 272 1.06 8.64 2.66
CA ASN A 272 2.17 8.29 1.77
C ASN A 272 3.42 7.85 2.56
N PRO A 273 3.95 6.62 2.35
CA PRO A 273 3.42 5.54 1.52
C PRO A 273 2.22 4.83 2.19
N VAL A 274 1.32 4.25 1.37
CA VAL A 274 0.17 3.45 1.84
C VAL A 274 -0.09 2.16 1.06
N ALA A 275 0.68 1.86 0.01
CA ALA A 275 0.40 0.76 -0.91
C ALA A 275 0.44 -0.66 -0.31
N HIS A 276 1.03 -0.79 0.90
CA HIS A 276 1.20 -2.03 1.67
C HIS A 276 0.33 -2.05 2.94
N SER A 277 -0.65 -1.14 3.05
CA SER A 277 -1.55 -1.10 4.21
C SER A 277 -2.49 -2.30 4.18
N LEU A 278 -2.57 -3.06 5.27
CA LEU A 278 -3.58 -4.12 5.43
C LEU A 278 -5.00 -3.58 5.68
N SER A 279 -5.18 -2.27 5.86
CA SER A 279 -6.50 -1.69 6.15
C SER A 279 -7.59 -2.06 5.13
N PRO A 280 -7.36 -2.09 3.80
CA PRO A 280 -8.38 -2.54 2.85
C PRO A 280 -8.74 -4.02 2.96
N LEU A 281 -7.78 -4.91 3.27
CA LEU A 281 -8.08 -6.32 3.56
C LEU A 281 -9.07 -6.42 4.73
N LEU A 282 -8.70 -5.80 5.86
CA LEU A 282 -9.47 -5.87 7.10
C LEU A 282 -10.85 -5.21 6.98
N HIS A 283 -10.93 -3.99 6.47
CA HIS A 283 -12.21 -3.26 6.40
C HIS A 283 -13.17 -3.83 5.34
N ASN A 284 -12.68 -4.37 4.21
CA ASN A 284 -13.57 -5.06 3.27
C ASN A 284 -14.10 -6.37 3.86
N ARG A 285 -13.31 -7.12 4.64
CA ARG A 285 -13.81 -8.31 5.38
C ARG A 285 -14.90 -7.92 6.40
N ILE A 286 -14.68 -6.86 7.17
CA ILE A 286 -15.64 -6.34 8.16
C ILE A 286 -16.94 -5.88 7.48
N PHE A 287 -16.87 -5.09 6.41
CA PHE A 287 -18.07 -4.64 5.69
C PHE A 287 -18.86 -5.82 5.10
N ARG A 288 -18.15 -6.82 4.55
CA ARG A 288 -18.74 -8.06 4.03
C ARG A 288 -19.44 -8.88 5.12
N HIS A 289 -18.77 -9.10 6.26
CA HIS A 289 -19.33 -9.81 7.42
C HIS A 289 -20.63 -9.16 7.92
N PHE A 290 -20.69 -7.83 7.97
CA PHE A 290 -21.90 -7.10 8.40
C PHE A 290 -22.92 -6.79 7.29
N GLY A 291 -22.69 -7.26 6.05
CA GLY A 291 -23.60 -7.03 4.91
C GLY A 291 -23.73 -5.57 4.49
N ILE A 292 -22.68 -4.76 4.66
CA ILE A 292 -22.66 -3.32 4.39
C ILE A 292 -22.19 -3.07 2.96
N ASP A 293 -23.02 -2.38 2.15
CA ASP A 293 -22.66 -1.92 0.80
C ASP A 293 -21.62 -0.78 0.86
N ALA A 294 -20.38 -1.18 1.11
CA ALA A 294 -19.20 -0.34 1.22
C ALA A 294 -17.96 -1.06 0.68
N ILE A 295 -17.04 -0.29 0.09
CA ILE A 295 -15.73 -0.75 -0.39
C ILE A 295 -14.65 0.14 0.20
N TYR A 296 -13.57 -0.45 0.72
CA TYR A 296 -12.42 0.25 1.28
C TYR A 296 -11.24 0.14 0.30
N VAL A 297 -10.53 1.24 0.01
CA VAL A 297 -9.43 1.27 -0.98
C VAL A 297 -8.17 1.99 -0.48
N HIS A 298 -7.07 1.88 -1.23
CA HIS A 298 -5.87 2.70 -1.03
C HIS A 298 -5.99 4.06 -1.74
N PHE A 299 -5.62 5.14 -1.06
CA PHE A 299 -5.41 6.47 -1.64
C PHE A 299 -3.99 6.98 -1.29
N ALA A 300 -3.02 6.70 -2.16
CA ALA A 300 -1.71 7.36 -2.07
C ALA A 300 -1.86 8.81 -2.51
N VAL A 301 -1.28 9.75 -1.75
CA VAL A 301 -1.45 11.20 -1.96
C VAL A 301 -0.14 11.99 -1.88
N GLN A 302 -0.11 13.19 -2.46
CA GLN A 302 0.97 14.17 -2.29
C GLN A 302 0.50 15.38 -1.47
N ASP A 303 -0.61 16.01 -1.86
CA ASP A 303 -1.30 17.08 -1.14
C ASP A 303 -2.68 16.60 -0.66
N PHE A 304 -2.80 16.41 0.66
CA PHE A 304 -4.06 16.00 1.28
C PHE A 304 -5.21 16.97 0.98
N MET A 305 -4.94 18.27 0.85
CA MET A 305 -5.99 19.29 0.65
C MET A 305 -6.59 19.22 -0.77
N THR A 306 -5.77 18.92 -1.78
CA THR A 306 -6.23 18.62 -3.14
C THR A 306 -6.97 17.29 -3.19
N PHE A 307 -6.40 16.25 -2.60
CA PHE A 307 -7.06 14.95 -2.50
C PHE A 307 -8.47 15.05 -1.87
N ILE A 308 -8.60 15.66 -0.68
CA ILE A 308 -9.89 15.69 0.04
C ILE A 308 -10.93 16.58 -0.66
N ARG A 309 -10.48 17.61 -1.38
CA ARG A 309 -11.30 18.46 -2.24
C ARG A 309 -11.94 17.66 -3.37
N GLU A 310 -11.17 16.82 -4.07
CA GLU A 310 -11.68 16.01 -5.19
C GLU A 310 -12.37 14.71 -4.74
N ALA A 311 -11.93 14.08 -3.64
CA ALA A 311 -12.65 12.98 -2.99
C ALA A 311 -14.05 13.39 -2.47
N ARG A 312 -14.23 14.67 -2.08
CA ARG A 312 -15.55 15.25 -1.77
C ARG A 312 -16.37 15.59 -3.02
N ARG A 313 -15.80 15.55 -4.22
CA ARG A 313 -16.47 15.84 -5.51
C ARG A 313 -16.75 14.59 -6.34
N MET A 314 -16.00 13.52 -6.15
CA MET A 314 -16.05 12.30 -6.95
C MET A 314 -17.48 11.73 -7.11
N PRO A 315 -17.77 10.99 -8.20
CA PRO A 315 -19.12 10.49 -8.48
C PRO A 315 -19.64 9.48 -7.45
N LEU A 316 -18.75 8.77 -6.77
CA LEU A 316 -19.07 7.80 -5.72
C LEU A 316 -19.22 8.46 -4.35
N ARG A 317 -19.95 7.80 -3.44
CA ARG A 317 -20.24 8.33 -2.11
C ARG A 317 -19.08 8.06 -1.15
N LEU A 318 -18.25 9.05 -0.87
CA LEU A 318 -17.31 8.99 0.27
C LEU A 318 -18.09 8.73 1.57
N GLY A 319 -17.69 7.74 2.35
CA GLY A 319 -18.25 7.42 3.66
C GLY A 319 -17.32 7.74 4.83
N GLY A 320 -16.01 7.67 4.62
CA GLY A 320 -14.99 7.93 5.65
C GLY A 320 -13.58 7.54 5.20
N LEU A 321 -12.57 7.88 5.98
CA LEU A 321 -11.15 7.61 5.66
C LEU A 321 -10.37 7.28 6.94
N SER A 322 -9.49 6.27 6.91
CA SER A 322 -8.35 6.23 7.84
C SER A 322 -7.27 7.17 7.29
N VAL A 323 -6.67 7.99 8.15
CA VAL A 323 -5.59 8.91 7.78
C VAL A 323 -4.31 8.45 8.47
N THR A 324 -3.25 8.23 7.69
CA THR A 324 -1.91 7.93 8.21
C THR A 324 -0.91 9.06 7.91
N ALA A 325 0.37 8.85 8.17
CA ALA A 325 1.42 9.82 7.88
C ALA A 325 1.52 10.10 6.35
N PRO A 326 1.87 11.33 5.94
CA PRO A 326 2.06 12.52 6.78
C PRO A 326 0.74 13.23 7.18
N CYS A 327 -0.38 12.90 6.53
CA CYS A 327 -1.58 13.72 6.37
C CYS A 327 -2.44 13.98 7.63
N LYS A 328 -2.11 13.41 8.81
CA LYS A 328 -2.96 13.51 10.03
C LYS A 328 -3.23 14.95 10.49
N HIS A 329 -2.31 15.89 10.23
CA HIS A 329 -2.48 17.31 10.59
C HIS A 329 -3.37 18.06 9.59
N ASP A 330 -3.20 17.81 8.29
CA ASP A 330 -4.03 18.42 7.25
C ASP A 330 -5.47 17.92 7.34
N ALA A 331 -5.66 16.64 7.69
CA ALA A 331 -6.96 16.06 8.03
C ALA A 331 -7.65 16.75 9.21
N TYR A 332 -6.90 17.24 10.21
CA TYR A 332 -7.44 18.02 11.31
C TYR A 332 -7.97 19.39 10.82
N HIS A 333 -7.21 20.11 9.97
CA HIS A 333 -7.69 21.37 9.38
C HIS A 333 -8.81 21.20 8.34
N ALA A 334 -8.92 20.02 7.73
CA ALA A 334 -9.95 19.71 6.73
C ALA A 334 -11.30 19.27 7.33
N CYS A 335 -11.36 18.94 8.63
CA CYS A 335 -12.60 18.59 9.33
C CYS A 335 -13.33 19.85 9.84
N GLN A 336 -14.65 19.74 10.00
CA GLN A 336 -15.51 20.81 10.54
C GLN A 336 -16.01 20.48 11.94
N LEU A 337 -16.09 19.19 12.27
CA LEU A 337 -16.39 18.67 13.60
C LEU A 337 -15.21 17.79 14.03
N LEU A 338 -14.86 17.81 15.32
CA LEU A 338 -13.72 17.13 15.90
C LEU A 338 -14.10 16.54 17.27
N ASP A 339 -13.39 15.50 17.70
CA ASP A 339 -13.40 15.04 19.10
C ASP A 339 -12.31 15.73 19.94
N ASP A 340 -12.49 15.78 21.26
CA ASP A 340 -11.54 16.34 22.23
C ASP A 340 -10.10 15.80 22.03
N ALA A 341 -10.00 14.54 21.58
CA ALA A 341 -8.75 13.86 21.29
C ALA A 341 -8.05 14.43 20.04
N SER A 342 -8.77 14.66 18.95
CA SER A 342 -8.24 15.30 17.73
C SER A 342 -7.90 16.77 17.95
N GLU A 343 -8.71 17.51 18.72
CA GLU A 343 -8.39 18.88 19.13
C GLU A 343 -7.10 18.93 19.96
N THR A 344 -6.97 18.08 20.99
CA THR A 344 -5.76 18.00 21.81
C THR A 344 -4.54 17.52 21.01
N ALA A 345 -4.75 16.63 20.04
CA ALA A 345 -3.67 16.07 19.22
C ALA A 345 -3.23 16.99 18.07
N GLU A 346 -4.04 17.98 17.68
CA GLU A 346 -3.94 18.71 16.40
C GLU A 346 -3.85 17.72 15.22
N ALA A 347 -4.52 16.57 15.32
CA ALA A 347 -4.34 15.43 14.42
C ALA A 347 -5.57 14.51 14.39
N VAL A 348 -6.08 14.24 13.18
CA VAL A 348 -7.17 13.29 12.92
C VAL A 348 -6.57 12.02 12.30
N ASN A 349 -6.94 10.84 12.81
CA ASN A 349 -6.61 9.56 12.18
C ASN A 349 -7.82 8.89 11.49
N THR A 350 -9.04 9.41 11.73
CA THR A 350 -10.30 8.80 11.30
C THR A 350 -11.28 9.89 10.87
N ILE A 351 -11.75 9.86 9.63
CA ILE A 351 -12.76 10.79 9.10
C ILE A 351 -14.06 10.03 8.86
N ILE A 352 -15.19 10.65 9.19
CA ILE A 352 -16.53 10.29 8.72
C ILE A 352 -17.01 11.39 7.76
N ALA A 353 -17.52 11.00 6.60
CA ALA A 353 -18.07 11.93 5.61
C ALA A 353 -19.60 11.93 5.69
N GLU A 354 -20.18 13.00 6.25
CA GLU A 354 -21.62 13.10 6.48
C GLU A 354 -22.36 13.46 5.20
N ALA A 355 -23.20 12.55 4.72
CA ALA A 355 -23.93 12.65 3.45
C ALA A 355 -25.13 13.62 3.47
N SER A 356 -25.04 14.73 4.22
CA SER A 356 -26.00 15.83 4.13
C SER A 356 -25.90 16.52 2.77
N ILE A 357 -27.04 16.65 2.08
CA ILE A 357 -27.16 17.09 0.68
C ILE A 357 -26.59 18.50 0.46
N SER A 358 -26.62 19.36 1.48
CA SER A 358 -26.21 20.77 1.38
C SER A 358 -24.76 21.06 1.76
N THR A 359 -24.08 20.20 2.54
CA THR A 359 -22.80 20.57 3.18
C THR A 359 -21.67 19.54 3.09
N ARG A 360 -21.95 18.24 2.86
CA ARG A 360 -20.94 17.13 2.84
C ARG A 360 -19.85 17.30 3.92
N ILE A 361 -20.27 17.47 5.18
CA ILE A 361 -19.41 17.76 6.36
C ILE A 361 -18.41 16.62 6.61
N LEU A 362 -17.20 16.97 7.05
CA LEU A 362 -16.21 16.02 7.55
C LEU A 362 -16.11 16.10 9.07
N SER A 363 -16.28 14.96 9.72
CA SER A 363 -16.21 14.79 11.17
C SER A 363 -15.00 13.93 11.51
N GLY A 364 -14.02 14.51 12.23
CA GLY A 364 -12.71 13.93 12.50
C GLY A 364 -12.58 13.37 13.92
N PHE A 365 -11.95 12.21 14.03
CA PHE A 365 -11.77 11.46 15.27
C PHE A 365 -10.34 10.94 15.40
N ASN A 366 -9.92 10.60 16.63
CA ASN A 366 -8.60 10.04 16.89
C ASN A 366 -8.64 8.71 17.67
N THR A 367 -8.68 7.60 16.95
CA THR A 367 -8.69 6.24 17.52
C THR A 367 -7.32 5.75 17.99
N ASP A 368 -6.20 6.41 17.60
CA ASP A 368 -4.84 6.01 18.00
C ASP A 368 -4.71 5.98 19.54
N GLY A 369 -5.18 7.06 20.19
CA GLY A 369 -5.07 7.23 21.63
C GLY A 369 -5.96 6.27 22.42
N GLN A 370 -7.19 6.03 21.96
CA GLN A 370 -8.12 5.09 22.59
C GLN A 370 -7.60 3.65 22.47
N ALA A 371 -7.15 3.25 21.27
CA ALA A 371 -6.59 1.93 21.00
C ALA A 371 -5.43 1.56 21.94
N VAL A 372 -4.44 2.45 22.09
CA VAL A 372 -3.31 2.21 23.00
C VAL A 372 -3.77 2.07 24.46
N ALA A 373 -4.72 2.89 24.90
CA ALA A 373 -5.21 2.81 26.27
C ALA A 373 -6.00 1.51 26.55
N GLU A 374 -6.86 1.06 25.63
CA GLU A 374 -7.60 -0.21 25.74
C GLU A 374 -6.66 -1.42 25.71
N VAL A 375 -5.66 -1.42 24.83
CA VAL A 375 -4.60 -2.43 24.77
C VAL A 375 -3.86 -2.51 26.12
N LEU A 376 -3.45 -1.37 26.68
CA LEU A 376 -2.76 -1.32 27.98
C LEU A 376 -3.67 -1.77 29.14
N GLU A 377 -4.95 -1.39 29.16
CA GLU A 377 -5.89 -1.87 30.17
C GLU A 377 -6.08 -3.38 30.12
N SER A 378 -6.16 -3.97 28.92
CA SER A 378 -6.29 -5.41 28.72
C SER A 378 -5.08 -6.16 29.28
N HIS A 379 -3.86 -5.79 28.90
CA HIS A 379 -2.61 -6.43 29.37
C HIS A 379 -2.30 -6.19 30.87
N LEU A 380 -3.02 -5.26 31.52
CA LEU A 380 -2.92 -4.99 32.97
C LEU A 380 -4.03 -5.66 33.79
N ARG A 381 -5.21 -5.93 33.20
CA ARG A 381 -6.28 -6.72 33.83
C ARG A 381 -5.98 -8.21 33.77
N GLU A 382 -5.55 -8.66 32.60
CA GLU A 382 -5.29 -10.05 32.29
C GLU A 382 -3.79 -10.23 32.08
N GLY A 383 -3.22 -11.26 32.72
CA GLY A 383 -1.85 -11.71 32.46
C GLY A 383 -1.78 -12.48 31.14
N ILE A 384 -2.17 -11.83 30.05
CA ILE A 384 -2.35 -12.43 28.72
C ILE A 384 -1.05 -13.09 28.26
N ASP A 385 -1.21 -14.32 27.77
CA ASP A 385 -0.18 -15.12 27.14
C ASP A 385 0.15 -14.54 25.74
N GLU A 386 1.39 -14.11 25.55
CA GLU A 386 1.84 -13.37 24.36
C GLU A 386 1.90 -14.29 23.10
N HIS A 387 1.76 -15.61 23.27
CA HIS A 387 1.95 -16.62 22.24
C HIS A 387 1.04 -16.50 20.98
N PHE A 388 -0.12 -15.85 21.07
CA PHE A 388 -0.97 -15.60 19.89
C PHE A 388 -0.48 -14.41 19.03
N LEU A 389 0.21 -13.44 19.61
CA LEU A 389 0.73 -12.27 18.88
C LEU A 389 2.03 -12.59 18.14
N GLU A 390 2.86 -13.49 18.66
CA GLU A 390 4.06 -13.99 17.96
C GLU A 390 3.72 -14.79 16.68
N GLN A 391 2.54 -15.42 16.64
CA GLN A 391 2.08 -16.24 15.49
C GLN A 391 1.51 -15.41 14.32
N LEU A 392 1.45 -14.08 14.46
CA LEU A 392 1.02 -13.14 13.42
C LEU A 392 2.20 -12.54 12.63
N GLU A 393 3.44 -12.93 12.93
CA GLU A 393 4.64 -12.31 12.36
C GLU A 393 4.79 -12.50 10.84
N ASP A 394 4.41 -13.65 10.29
CA ASP A 394 4.70 -13.99 8.88
C ASP A 394 3.95 -13.11 7.86
N VAL A 395 2.66 -12.85 8.09
CA VAL A 395 1.79 -12.07 7.17
C VAL A 395 2.28 -10.64 7.02
N LEU A 396 2.75 -10.04 8.10
CA LEU A 396 3.25 -8.67 8.09
C LEU A 396 4.65 -8.59 7.49
N ARG A 397 5.50 -9.61 7.74
CA ARG A 397 6.82 -9.75 7.11
C ARG A 397 6.73 -9.56 5.58
N GLU A 398 5.79 -10.26 4.94
CA GLU A 398 5.52 -10.20 3.49
C GLU A 398 5.12 -8.81 2.97
N THR A 399 4.66 -7.90 3.84
CA THR A 399 4.36 -6.49 3.48
C THR A 399 5.49 -5.49 3.78
N GLU A 400 6.52 -5.87 4.54
CA GLU A 400 7.45 -4.91 5.15
C GLU A 400 8.68 -4.56 4.29
N VAL A 401 9.21 -5.49 3.50
CA VAL A 401 10.49 -5.32 2.75
C VAL A 401 10.43 -4.15 1.75
N ALA A 402 9.24 -3.73 1.33
CA ALA A 402 9.02 -2.63 0.40
C ALA A 402 9.37 -1.22 0.92
N GLN A 403 9.61 -1.03 2.23
CA GLN A 403 9.94 0.30 2.77
C GLN A 403 11.36 0.81 2.39
N VAL A 404 12.22 -0.04 1.81
CA VAL A 404 13.64 0.29 1.57
C VAL A 404 14.00 0.32 0.07
N LYS A 405 13.35 1.20 -0.69
CA LYS A 405 13.89 1.77 -1.95
C LYS A 405 13.38 3.21 -2.10
N PRO A 406 14.25 4.25 -2.13
CA PRO A 406 13.80 5.58 -2.50
C PRO A 406 13.31 5.56 -3.95
N VAL A 407 12.14 6.13 -4.21
CA VAL A 407 11.70 6.38 -5.59
C VAL A 407 12.72 7.33 -6.23
N ALA A 408 13.25 6.95 -7.39
CA ALA A 408 14.22 7.76 -8.10
C ALA A 408 13.68 9.17 -8.35
N GLU A 409 14.47 10.21 -8.05
CA GLU A 409 14.01 11.59 -8.19
C GLU A 409 13.57 11.87 -9.63
N CYS A 410 12.30 12.22 -9.81
CA CYS A 410 11.83 12.77 -11.07
C CYS A 410 12.60 14.07 -11.35
N PRO A 411 13.23 14.23 -12.54
CA PRO A 411 14.13 15.34 -12.79
C PRO A 411 13.40 16.68 -12.69
N ARG A 412 13.80 17.49 -11.70
CA ARG A 412 13.19 18.81 -11.44
C ARG A 412 13.41 19.71 -12.66
N PRO A 413 12.38 20.38 -13.21
CA PRO A 413 12.57 21.35 -14.28
C PRO A 413 13.48 22.49 -13.80
N MET A 414 14.33 23.00 -14.70
CA MET A 414 15.30 24.04 -14.37
C MET A 414 14.64 25.31 -13.82
N GLN A 415 15.19 25.85 -12.74
CA GLN A 415 14.77 27.14 -12.21
C GLN A 415 14.99 28.24 -13.26
N GLN A 416 13.92 28.96 -13.61
CA GLN A 416 14.02 30.30 -14.19
C GLN A 416 13.95 31.34 -13.07
N THR A 417 14.66 32.45 -13.25
CA THR A 417 15.01 33.40 -12.20
C THR A 417 13.92 34.42 -11.88
N ASP A 418 13.76 34.70 -10.60
CA ASP A 418 13.42 35.98 -9.97
C ASP A 418 12.33 36.85 -10.63
N ALA A 419 11.14 36.81 -10.04
CA ALA A 419 10.13 37.87 -10.12
C ALA A 419 9.61 38.18 -8.69
N GLU A 420 9.28 39.45 -8.43
CA GLU A 420 9.15 39.99 -7.07
C GLU A 420 7.87 39.53 -6.34
N THR A 421 7.98 39.26 -5.03
CA THR A 421 6.85 38.89 -4.16
C THR A 421 6.17 40.11 -3.51
N PRO A 422 4.86 40.31 -3.69
CA PRO A 422 4.05 41.16 -2.82
C PRO A 422 3.77 40.50 -1.46
N GLU A 423 3.41 41.30 -0.46
CA GLU A 423 3.27 40.87 0.94
C GLU A 423 2.05 39.97 1.20
N ALA A 424 2.19 39.04 2.15
CA ALA A 424 1.13 38.11 2.54
C ALA A 424 0.08 38.78 3.44
N ALA A 425 -1.13 39.00 2.91
CA ALA A 425 -2.28 39.40 3.72
C ALA A 425 -2.83 38.24 4.55
N SER A 426 -3.14 38.49 5.82
CA SER A 426 -3.74 37.52 6.73
C SER A 426 -5.16 37.14 6.30
N LEU A 427 -5.41 35.86 6.01
CA LEU A 427 -6.75 35.35 5.75
C LEU A 427 -7.55 35.21 7.06
N ASP A 428 -8.49 36.14 7.27
CA ASP A 428 -9.40 36.17 8.41
C ASP A 428 -10.47 35.06 8.32
N ARG A 429 -10.90 34.53 9.48
CA ARG A 429 -11.83 33.40 9.58
C ARG A 429 -13.29 33.84 9.60
N GLY A 430 -13.82 34.24 8.44
CA GLY A 430 -15.22 34.00 8.08
C GLY A 430 -16.03 35.20 7.57
N ALA A 431 -16.71 35.00 6.43
CA ALA A 431 -17.76 35.90 5.92
C ALA A 431 -18.61 35.24 4.79
N TRP A 432 -19.26 34.10 5.03
CA TRP A 432 -20.26 33.52 4.11
C TRP A 432 -21.42 32.82 4.86
N VAL A 433 -22.32 33.62 5.42
CA VAL A 433 -23.69 33.22 5.77
C VAL A 433 -24.62 34.32 5.26
N ASP A 434 -25.62 33.94 4.47
CA ASP A 434 -26.55 34.89 3.83
C ASP A 434 -27.73 35.19 4.78
N GLU A 435 -27.78 36.40 5.34
CA GLU A 435 -28.76 36.79 6.36
C GLU A 435 -30.15 37.11 5.78
N THR A 436 -30.92 36.10 5.39
CA THR A 436 -32.39 36.22 5.38
C THR A 436 -33.11 34.98 5.92
N GLN A 437 -34.21 35.23 6.64
CA GLN A 437 -35.18 34.26 7.18
C GLN A 437 -34.72 33.30 8.30
N GLN A 438 -34.55 33.84 9.52
CA GLN A 438 -35.04 33.12 10.72
C GLN A 438 -35.40 34.09 11.86
N GLN A 439 -36.67 34.55 11.87
CA GLN A 439 -37.15 35.52 12.88
C GLN A 439 -38.55 35.18 13.42
N SER A 440 -38.74 33.95 13.95
CA SER A 440 -39.96 33.60 14.71
C SER A 440 -39.83 32.33 15.56
N ARG A 441 -39.15 32.43 16.72
CA ARG A 441 -39.45 31.74 18.00
C ARG A 441 -38.33 32.02 19.02
N ARG A 442 -38.56 33.00 19.90
CA ARG A 442 -37.86 33.10 21.19
C ARG A 442 -38.89 32.77 22.26
N GLU A 443 -38.64 31.73 23.04
CA GLU A 443 -39.21 31.52 24.36
C GLU A 443 -38.04 31.50 25.36
N GLU A 444 -38.31 31.83 26.62
CA GLU A 444 -37.29 32.34 27.55
C GLU A 444 -36.54 31.22 28.28
N VAL A 445 -35.21 31.34 28.36
CA VAL A 445 -34.36 30.59 29.31
C VAL A 445 -33.37 31.59 29.94
N GLN A 446 -33.05 31.39 31.21
CA GLN A 446 -32.35 32.38 32.05
C GLN A 446 -30.82 32.35 31.92
N ASP A 447 -30.20 33.44 32.37
CA ASP A 447 -28.77 33.76 32.36
C ASP A 447 -27.92 32.82 33.25
N PRO A 448 -26.84 32.20 32.74
CA PRO A 448 -26.00 31.26 33.50
C PRO A 448 -24.81 31.94 34.22
N THR A 449 -24.90 32.08 35.54
CA THR A 449 -23.77 32.51 36.39
C THR A 449 -22.74 31.40 36.59
N GLU A 450 -21.46 31.72 36.34
CA GLU A 450 -20.20 31.04 36.72
C GLU A 450 -20.07 29.49 36.58
N PRO A 451 -19.00 28.98 35.95
CA PRO A 451 -18.80 27.55 35.75
C PRO A 451 -18.51 26.82 37.07
N SER A 452 -19.47 26.00 37.52
CA SER A 452 -19.25 25.05 38.62
C SER A 452 -18.27 23.93 38.20
N PRO A 453 -17.41 23.43 39.11
CA PRO A 453 -16.43 22.40 38.77
C PRO A 453 -17.12 21.07 38.43
N ILE A 454 -16.71 20.45 37.32
CA ILE A 454 -17.22 19.15 36.87
C ILE A 454 -16.79 18.08 37.88
N GLN A 455 -17.73 17.61 38.70
CA GLN A 455 -17.54 16.44 39.54
C GLN A 455 -17.86 15.19 38.73
N SER A 456 -16.82 14.46 38.32
CA SER A 456 -16.97 13.12 37.75
C SER A 456 -17.54 12.14 38.79
N PRO A 457 -18.39 11.17 38.39
CA PRO A 457 -19.06 10.28 39.33
C PRO A 457 -18.07 9.33 40.00
N ALA A 458 -18.11 9.27 41.33
CA ALA A 458 -17.23 8.41 42.11
C ALA A 458 -17.69 6.94 42.06
N GLY A 459 -17.00 6.10 41.29
CA GLY A 459 -17.22 4.65 41.26
C GLY A 459 -16.19 3.91 40.39
N ALA A 460 -15.33 3.11 41.03
CA ALA A 460 -14.23 2.33 40.45
C ALA A 460 -13.16 3.13 39.67
N GLN A 461 -11.98 3.29 40.27
CA GLN A 461 -10.78 3.74 39.55
C GLN A 461 -10.32 2.66 38.57
N GLY A 462 -10.03 3.05 37.32
CA GLY A 462 -9.53 2.13 36.28
C GLY A 462 -8.09 1.67 36.53
N VAL A 463 -7.67 0.57 35.91
CA VAL A 463 -6.34 -0.06 36.12
C VAL A 463 -5.14 0.81 35.72
N LEU A 464 -5.39 1.87 34.95
CA LEU A 464 -4.41 2.88 34.54
C LEU A 464 -4.32 4.11 35.48
N HIS A 465 -5.21 4.23 36.48
CA HIS A 465 -5.19 5.34 37.43
C HIS A 465 -3.89 5.35 38.25
N ASP A 466 -3.33 6.56 38.47
CA ASP A 466 -2.03 6.82 39.13
C ASP A 466 -0.79 6.17 38.49
N LYS A 467 -0.93 5.42 37.39
CA LYS A 467 0.22 4.82 36.68
C LYS A 467 1.15 5.89 36.13
N LYS A 468 2.45 5.72 36.34
CA LYS A 468 3.50 6.59 35.81
C LYS A 468 3.87 6.13 34.41
N VAL A 469 3.55 6.94 33.40
CA VAL A 469 3.81 6.63 31.99
C VAL A 469 4.90 7.53 31.43
N LEU A 470 5.90 6.93 30.80
CA LEU A 470 6.91 7.61 30.00
C LEU A 470 6.57 7.46 28.51
N ILE A 471 6.28 8.56 27.83
CA ILE A 471 6.05 8.59 26.38
C ILE A 471 7.32 9.11 25.71
N LEU A 472 7.89 8.32 24.80
CA LEU A 472 9.04 8.70 23.98
C LEU A 472 8.53 9.25 22.64
N GLY A 473 8.72 10.53 22.38
CA GLY A 473 8.19 11.25 21.22
C GLY A 473 7.17 12.34 21.58
N ALA A 474 6.85 13.19 20.59
CA ALA A 474 5.89 14.29 20.73
C ALA A 474 5.12 14.59 19.41
N GLY A 475 5.06 13.62 18.49
CA GLY A 475 4.27 13.70 17.25
C GLY A 475 2.79 13.38 17.45
N GLY A 476 1.97 13.42 16.39
CA GLY A 476 0.51 13.28 16.48
C GLY A 476 0.02 12.06 17.29
N ALA A 477 0.59 10.87 17.05
CA ALA A 477 0.27 9.67 17.83
C ALA A 477 0.61 9.84 19.33
N ALA A 478 1.79 10.41 19.65
CA ALA A 478 2.20 10.70 21.01
C ALA A 478 1.21 11.63 21.73
N ARG A 479 0.67 12.63 21.01
CA ARG A 479 -0.30 13.59 21.55
C ARG A 479 -1.65 12.93 21.86
N ALA A 480 -2.18 12.12 20.94
CA ALA A 480 -3.42 11.37 21.13
C ALA A 480 -3.32 10.34 22.27
N ILE A 481 -2.21 9.59 22.32
CA ILE A 481 -1.91 8.64 23.40
C ILE A 481 -1.83 9.37 24.75
N ALA A 482 -1.12 10.50 24.80
CA ALA A 482 -1.01 11.30 26.02
C ALA A 482 -2.38 11.84 26.50
N HIS A 483 -3.24 12.33 25.60
CA HIS A 483 -4.60 12.76 25.94
C HIS A 483 -5.43 11.60 26.54
N SER A 484 -5.49 10.47 25.83
CA SER A 484 -6.29 9.29 26.21
C SER A 484 -5.86 8.65 27.54
N LEU A 485 -4.55 8.63 27.82
CA LEU A 485 -4.01 8.17 29.09
C LEU A 485 -4.20 9.20 30.22
N ARG A 486 -4.20 10.50 29.91
CA ARG A 486 -4.46 11.54 30.91
C ARG A 486 -5.90 11.48 31.42
N GLN A 487 -6.88 11.30 30.53
CA GLN A 487 -8.28 11.12 30.90
C GLN A 487 -8.51 9.92 31.85
N ARG A 488 -7.63 8.91 31.78
CA ARG A 488 -7.65 7.71 32.64
C ARG A 488 -6.89 7.85 33.95
N GLY A 489 -6.39 9.04 34.27
CA GLY A 489 -5.72 9.35 35.53
C GLY A 489 -4.23 9.00 35.57
N CYS A 490 -3.58 8.76 34.43
CA CYS A 490 -2.13 8.53 34.39
C CYS A 490 -1.33 9.80 34.76
N ALA A 491 -0.16 9.58 35.37
CA ALA A 491 0.88 10.59 35.58
C ALA A 491 1.90 10.51 34.44
N LEU A 492 1.94 11.52 33.58
CA LEU A 492 2.67 11.47 32.31
C LEU A 492 4.01 12.22 32.35
N THR A 493 5.06 11.60 31.81
CA THR A 493 6.29 12.29 31.37
C THR A 493 6.47 12.13 29.87
N ILE A 494 6.64 13.24 29.17
CA ILE A 494 6.96 13.28 27.73
C ILE A 494 8.47 13.46 27.56
N SER A 495 9.12 12.58 26.80
CA SER A 495 10.55 12.64 26.47
C SER A 495 10.76 12.77 24.97
N ASN A 496 11.37 13.86 24.50
CA ASN A 496 11.59 14.08 23.07
C ASN A 496 12.98 14.64 22.74
N ARG A 497 13.48 14.36 21.53
CA ARG A 497 14.76 14.88 21.00
C ARG A 497 14.82 16.41 21.05
N THR A 498 13.71 17.04 20.66
CA THR A 498 13.49 18.49 20.75
C THR A 498 12.65 18.78 21.99
N LEU A 499 13.29 19.33 23.03
CA LEU A 499 12.67 19.52 24.36
C LEU A 499 11.40 20.39 24.30
N THR A 500 11.41 21.47 23.52
CA THR A 500 10.26 22.38 23.40
C THR A 500 8.97 21.69 22.93
N HIS A 501 9.07 20.64 22.11
CA HIS A 501 7.89 19.86 21.67
C HIS A 501 7.36 18.97 22.80
N ALA A 502 8.26 18.40 23.63
CA ALA A 502 7.84 17.67 24.83
C ALA A 502 7.18 18.61 25.85
N GLU A 503 7.73 19.82 26.04
CA GLU A 503 7.11 20.84 26.89
C GLU A 503 5.75 21.33 26.36
N GLN A 504 5.60 21.51 25.05
CA GLN A 504 4.32 21.85 24.44
C GLN A 504 3.26 20.79 24.78
N LEU A 505 3.52 19.52 24.47
CA LEU A 505 2.60 18.42 24.79
C LEU A 505 2.35 18.30 26.31
N ALA A 506 3.40 18.34 27.12
CA ALA A 506 3.28 18.24 28.58
C ALA A 506 2.46 19.41 29.18
N ARG A 507 2.52 20.62 28.61
CA ARG A 507 1.62 21.73 28.98
C ARG A 507 0.18 21.46 28.57
N THR A 508 -0.06 20.92 27.37
CA THR A 508 -1.43 20.63 26.87
C THR A 508 -2.13 19.54 27.69
N VAL A 509 -1.45 18.44 28.04
CA VAL A 509 -2.06 17.33 28.81
C VAL A 509 -1.84 17.43 30.32
N GLY A 510 -1.06 18.38 30.81
CA GLY A 510 -0.71 18.50 32.23
C GLY A 510 0.15 17.33 32.74
N GLY A 511 1.37 17.22 32.20
CA GLY A 511 2.41 16.26 32.60
C GLY A 511 3.79 16.93 32.77
N LEU A 512 4.84 16.12 32.84
CA LEU A 512 6.23 16.57 32.87
C LEU A 512 6.89 16.46 31.48
N ALA A 513 7.89 17.30 31.22
CA ALA A 513 8.70 17.25 30.00
C ALA A 513 10.18 17.03 30.31
N VAL A 514 10.82 16.17 29.54
CA VAL A 514 12.28 15.91 29.60
C VAL A 514 12.84 15.77 28.19
N ARG A 515 14.17 15.89 28.07
CA ARG A 515 14.86 15.56 26.81
C ARG A 515 14.89 14.04 26.61
N LEU A 516 15.04 13.59 25.37
CA LEU A 516 15.37 12.20 25.02
C LEU A 516 16.90 12.07 24.86
N PRO A 517 17.55 11.07 25.49
CA PRO A 517 17.00 10.14 26.47
C PRO A 517 16.72 10.81 27.83
N PRO A 518 15.75 10.29 28.62
CA PRO A 518 15.46 10.77 29.97
C PRO A 518 16.57 10.39 30.96
N PRO A 519 16.71 11.09 32.10
CA PRO A 519 17.77 10.82 33.08
C PRO A 519 17.63 9.48 33.83
N SER A 520 16.42 8.91 33.87
CA SER A 520 16.17 7.54 34.35
C SER A 520 14.84 7.04 33.80
N VAL A 521 14.67 5.71 33.75
CA VAL A 521 13.44 5.01 33.38
C VAL A 521 12.87 4.12 34.50
N ALA A 522 13.62 3.93 35.60
CA ALA A 522 13.28 2.96 36.64
C ALA A 522 12.05 3.33 37.50
N SER A 523 11.56 4.57 37.39
CA SER A 523 10.43 5.09 38.17
C SER A 523 9.06 4.99 37.49
N TYR A 524 8.99 4.50 36.26
CA TYR A 524 7.76 4.36 35.47
C TYR A 524 7.15 2.97 35.59
N ASP A 525 5.84 2.88 35.43
CA ASP A 525 5.06 1.63 35.32
C ASP A 525 4.88 1.22 33.87
N ILE A 526 4.78 2.19 32.96
CA ILE A 526 4.55 1.97 31.52
C ILE A 526 5.53 2.85 30.73
N ILE A 527 6.14 2.30 29.69
CA ILE A 527 7.01 3.03 28.75
C ILE A 527 6.47 2.82 27.34
N ILE A 528 6.23 3.89 26.59
CA ILE A 528 5.63 3.84 25.25
C ILE A 528 6.57 4.54 24.25
N ASN A 529 7.12 3.79 23.28
CA ASN A 529 7.75 4.40 22.12
C ASN A 529 6.67 4.89 21.15
N THR A 530 6.74 6.18 20.80
CA THR A 530 5.90 6.85 19.80
C THR A 530 6.74 7.59 18.75
N THR A 531 8.04 7.27 18.69
CA THR A 531 8.96 7.72 17.65
C THR A 531 9.03 6.70 16.51
N THR A 532 9.56 7.09 15.36
CA THR A 532 9.89 6.19 14.25
C THR A 532 11.25 5.48 14.42
N VAL A 533 11.93 5.62 15.56
CA VAL A 533 13.26 5.04 15.79
C VAL A 533 13.12 3.54 16.08
N GLY A 534 13.70 2.71 15.22
CA GLY A 534 13.51 1.26 15.20
C GLY A 534 12.67 0.76 14.01
N MET A 535 12.09 1.66 13.21
CA MET A 535 11.43 1.38 11.93
C MET A 535 12.47 1.26 10.81
N ALA A 536 12.09 0.72 9.64
CA ALA A 536 12.94 0.72 8.46
C ALA A 536 13.33 2.15 8.01
N PRO A 537 14.56 2.37 7.48
CA PRO A 537 15.64 1.39 7.32
C PRO A 537 16.43 1.11 8.62
N ASP A 538 16.38 2.01 9.60
CA ASP A 538 17.24 2.03 10.80
C ASP A 538 16.78 1.09 11.94
N MET A 539 16.37 -0.15 11.59
CA MET A 539 15.74 -1.12 12.51
C MET A 539 16.61 -1.52 13.72
N GLN A 540 17.92 -1.31 13.65
CA GLN A 540 18.89 -1.64 14.71
C GLN A 540 19.11 -0.51 15.73
N VAL A 541 18.45 0.63 15.54
CA VAL A 541 18.52 1.81 16.42
C VAL A 541 17.38 1.79 17.44
N MET A 542 17.63 2.28 18.66
CA MET A 542 16.61 2.42 19.71
C MET A 542 16.47 3.89 20.14
N PRO A 543 15.28 4.35 20.58
CA PRO A 543 15.09 5.68 21.14
C PRO A 543 15.76 5.85 22.53
N LEU A 544 16.17 4.75 23.17
CA LEU A 544 16.85 4.73 24.46
C LEU A 544 18.21 4.01 24.35
N PRO A 545 19.28 4.52 24.98
CA PRO A 545 20.52 3.77 25.18
C PRO A 545 20.26 2.47 25.94
N LEU A 546 20.93 1.39 25.52
CA LEU A 546 20.81 0.05 26.12
C LEU A 546 21.06 0.03 27.64
N ALA A 547 21.93 0.91 28.13
CA ALA A 547 22.18 1.08 29.57
C ALA A 547 20.96 1.59 30.36
N LEU A 548 20.01 2.29 29.73
CA LEU A 548 18.71 2.65 30.33
C LEU A 548 17.66 1.56 30.10
N VAL A 549 17.63 0.91 28.93
CA VAL A 549 16.70 -0.22 28.67
C VAL A 549 16.89 -1.33 29.72
N ARG A 550 18.13 -1.64 30.08
CA ARG A 550 18.47 -2.60 31.16
C ARG A 550 18.15 -2.11 32.59
N GLN A 551 17.70 -0.87 32.78
CA GLN A 551 17.19 -0.32 34.04
C GLN A 551 15.65 -0.27 34.13
N ILE A 552 14.94 -0.69 33.07
CA ILE A 552 13.49 -0.85 33.11
C ILE A 552 13.16 -1.94 34.14
N ARG A 553 12.13 -1.72 34.97
CA ARG A 553 11.74 -2.69 35.99
C ARG A 553 11.08 -3.90 35.33
N LYS A 554 11.34 -5.10 35.87
CA LYS A 554 10.75 -6.35 35.36
C LYS A 554 9.22 -6.41 35.46
N ASP A 555 8.62 -5.63 36.36
CA ASP A 555 7.17 -5.50 36.56
C ASP A 555 6.56 -4.30 35.82
N ALA A 556 7.35 -3.55 35.05
CA ALA A 556 6.84 -2.54 34.12
C ALA A 556 6.34 -3.17 32.82
N LEU A 557 5.62 -2.37 32.03
CA LEU A 557 5.12 -2.74 30.70
C LEU A 557 5.74 -1.81 29.65
N LEU A 558 6.40 -2.37 28.63
CA LEU A 558 6.90 -1.60 27.49
C LEU A 558 6.00 -1.80 26.27
N MET A 559 5.66 -0.72 25.59
CA MET A 559 4.94 -0.74 24.32
C MET A 559 5.76 0.00 23.26
N ASP A 560 5.82 -0.56 22.06
CA ASP A 560 6.34 0.11 20.87
C ASP A 560 5.21 0.20 19.86
N ILE A 561 4.84 1.41 19.39
CA ILE A 561 3.78 1.55 18.38
C ILE A 561 4.25 1.23 16.96
N ILE A 562 5.55 1.03 16.77
CA ILE A 562 6.10 0.49 15.52
C ILE A 562 5.61 -0.96 15.39
N TYR A 563 4.87 -1.23 14.31
CA TYR A 563 4.47 -2.59 13.94
C TYR A 563 5.37 -3.18 12.85
N ALA A 564 6.26 -2.39 12.25
CA ALA A 564 7.11 -2.76 11.13
C ALA A 564 8.56 -2.28 11.39
N PRO A 565 9.48 -3.14 11.86
CA PRO A 565 9.29 -4.56 12.19
C PRO A 565 8.54 -4.77 13.51
N LEU A 566 7.82 -5.89 13.61
CA LEU A 566 7.10 -6.29 14.83
C LEU A 566 8.01 -6.48 16.05
N ARG A 567 9.22 -7.04 15.84
CA ARG A 567 10.26 -7.15 16.87
C ARG A 567 11.30 -6.05 16.67
N THR A 568 10.95 -4.82 17.02
CA THR A 568 11.96 -3.74 17.10
C THR A 568 13.07 -4.13 18.09
N ARG A 569 14.25 -3.52 17.95
CA ARG A 569 15.32 -3.75 18.91
C ARG A 569 14.94 -3.34 20.34
N LEU A 570 14.06 -2.34 20.49
CA LEU A 570 13.58 -1.89 21.80
C LEU A 570 12.72 -2.96 22.49
N ILE A 571 11.85 -3.65 21.75
CA ILE A 571 11.11 -4.83 22.22
C ILE A 571 12.10 -5.93 22.61
N THR A 572 13.03 -6.28 21.71
CA THR A 572 13.96 -7.41 21.88
C THR A 572 14.94 -7.27 23.06
N GLU A 573 15.39 -6.04 23.40
CA GLU A 573 16.31 -5.82 24.53
C GLU A 573 15.61 -5.43 25.85
N ALA A 574 14.28 -5.43 25.91
CA ALA A 574 13.51 -5.06 27.11
C ALA A 574 13.53 -6.17 28.18
N PRO A 575 13.80 -5.87 29.47
CA PRO A 575 13.84 -6.86 30.55
C PRO A 575 12.46 -7.12 31.21
N CYS A 576 11.36 -6.83 30.51
CA CYS A 576 10.00 -6.74 31.03
C CYS A 576 8.97 -7.22 29.98
N ARG A 577 7.67 -7.23 30.30
CA ARG A 577 6.62 -7.56 29.32
C ARG A 577 6.54 -6.52 28.21
N THR A 578 6.22 -6.96 27.00
CA THR A 578 6.30 -6.13 25.79
C THR A 578 5.04 -6.20 24.93
N ILE A 579 4.67 -5.08 24.32
CA ILE A 579 3.56 -4.96 23.37
C ILE A 579 4.09 -4.31 22.08
N ASN A 580 3.94 -5.00 20.95
CA ASN A 580 4.31 -4.49 19.63
C ASN A 580 3.19 -3.65 18.99
N GLY A 581 3.50 -2.95 17.89
CA GLY A 581 2.55 -2.04 17.25
C GLY A 581 1.31 -2.72 16.65
N LEU A 582 1.34 -4.04 16.43
CA LEU A 582 0.19 -4.77 15.88
C LEU A 582 -1.02 -4.73 16.81
N ALA A 583 -0.81 -4.77 18.13
CA ALA A 583 -1.89 -4.63 19.11
C ALA A 583 -2.61 -3.27 18.94
N MET A 584 -1.84 -2.18 18.74
CA MET A 584 -2.41 -0.86 18.43
C MET A 584 -3.09 -0.86 17.05
N PHE A 585 -2.44 -1.38 16.01
CA PHE A 585 -2.97 -1.38 14.63
C PHE A 585 -4.33 -2.07 14.53
N ARG A 586 -4.47 -3.23 15.19
CA ARG A 586 -5.74 -3.97 15.30
C ARG A 586 -6.81 -3.17 16.04
N ALA A 587 -6.49 -2.64 17.22
CA ALA A 587 -7.46 -1.90 18.03
C ALA A 587 -7.92 -0.60 17.36
N GLN A 588 -7.02 0.18 16.75
CA GLN A 588 -7.42 1.42 16.06
C GLN A 588 -8.28 1.16 14.80
N ALA A 589 -8.06 0.03 14.11
CA ALA A 589 -8.86 -0.41 12.98
C ALA A 589 -10.25 -0.89 13.42
N ALA A 590 -10.34 -1.62 14.53
CA ALA A 590 -11.61 -2.03 15.12
C ALA A 590 -12.46 -0.82 15.58
N LEU A 591 -11.84 0.20 16.18
CA LEU A 591 -12.50 1.45 16.53
C LEU A 591 -12.95 2.24 15.29
N GLN A 592 -12.12 2.34 14.25
CA GLN A 592 -12.51 2.91 12.94
C GLN A 592 -13.72 2.20 12.34
N ALA A 593 -13.72 0.87 12.36
CA ALA A 593 -14.87 0.07 11.95
C ALA A 593 -16.11 0.35 12.80
N GLN A 594 -15.99 0.49 14.13
CA GLN A 594 -17.09 0.88 15.01
C GLN A 594 -17.68 2.24 14.60
N HIS A 595 -16.84 3.26 14.36
CA HIS A 595 -17.27 4.60 13.92
C HIS A 595 -18.09 4.57 12.61
N TRP A 596 -17.72 3.74 11.64
CA TRP A 596 -18.40 3.70 10.33
C TRP A 596 -19.57 2.72 10.22
N THR A 597 -19.57 1.65 11.03
CA THR A 597 -20.56 0.57 10.96
C THR A 597 -21.60 0.61 12.07
N GLY A 598 -21.32 1.31 13.18
CA GLY A 598 -22.13 1.27 14.41
C GLY A 598 -22.07 -0.08 15.13
N ARG A 599 -21.08 -0.93 14.82
CA ARG A 599 -20.89 -2.25 15.45
C ARG A 599 -19.85 -2.17 16.57
N PRO A 600 -19.98 -2.97 17.65
CA PRO A 600 -18.96 -3.06 18.69
C PRO A 600 -17.56 -3.41 18.16
N ALA A 601 -16.54 -2.74 18.67
CA ALA A 601 -15.15 -2.93 18.26
C ALA A 601 -14.61 -4.33 18.61
N ASP A 602 -15.04 -4.96 19.70
CA ASP A 602 -14.64 -6.32 20.08
C ASP A 602 -14.97 -7.35 18.97
N ILE A 603 -16.18 -7.29 18.41
CA ILE A 603 -16.57 -8.12 17.25
C ILE A 603 -15.69 -7.81 16.03
N CYS A 604 -15.35 -6.53 15.81
CA CYS A 604 -14.44 -6.13 14.73
C CYS A 604 -13.02 -6.65 14.96
N VAL A 605 -12.53 -6.73 16.20
CA VAL A 605 -11.23 -7.32 16.54
C VAL A 605 -11.22 -8.82 16.19
N SER A 606 -12.25 -9.58 16.53
CA SER A 606 -12.31 -11.01 16.20
C SER A 606 -12.33 -11.26 14.68
N ILE A 607 -13.05 -10.44 13.91
CA ILE A 607 -13.02 -10.51 12.44
C ILE A 607 -11.61 -10.22 11.91
N ILE A 608 -10.89 -9.26 12.49
CA ILE A 608 -9.50 -8.95 12.12
C ILE A 608 -8.56 -10.12 12.43
N GLU A 609 -8.71 -10.78 13.58
CA GLU A 609 -7.91 -11.96 13.95
C GLU A 609 -8.18 -13.17 13.03
N GLU A 610 -9.43 -13.37 12.63
CA GLU A 610 -9.82 -14.39 11.64
C GLU A 610 -9.20 -14.09 10.27
N THR A 611 -9.40 -12.87 9.75
CA THR A 611 -8.86 -12.42 8.44
C THR A 611 -7.35 -12.62 8.34
N LEU A 612 -6.59 -12.23 9.37
CA LEU A 612 -5.13 -12.33 9.36
C LEU A 612 -4.64 -13.78 9.51
N ARG A 613 -5.44 -14.68 10.08
CA ARG A 613 -5.13 -16.12 10.09
C ARG A 613 -5.38 -16.73 8.72
N GLU A 614 -6.51 -16.43 8.09
CA GLU A 614 -6.87 -16.92 6.76
C GLU A 614 -5.83 -16.56 5.69
N GLU A 615 -5.34 -15.30 5.69
CA GLU A 615 -4.26 -14.91 4.76
C GLU A 615 -2.93 -15.62 5.05
N ARG A 616 -2.57 -15.87 6.32
CA ARG A 616 -1.37 -16.66 6.68
C ARG A 616 -1.46 -18.10 6.18
N GLU A 617 -2.64 -18.71 6.31
CA GLU A 617 -2.90 -20.05 5.82
C GLU A 617 -2.84 -20.10 4.28
N ARG A 618 -3.31 -19.05 3.59
CA ARG A 618 -3.16 -18.91 2.13
C ARG A 618 -1.70 -18.75 1.70
N THR A 619 -0.96 -17.78 2.23
CA THR A 619 0.43 -17.53 1.76
C THR A 619 1.41 -18.62 2.19
N GLY A 620 1.13 -19.33 3.28
CA GLY A 620 1.83 -20.55 3.67
C GLY A 620 1.51 -21.78 2.81
N GLN A 621 0.26 -21.91 2.30
CA GLN A 621 -0.10 -22.96 1.34
C GLN A 621 0.48 -22.67 -0.06
N GLU A 622 0.58 -21.41 -0.48
CA GLU A 622 1.28 -20.99 -1.71
C GLU A 622 2.81 -21.20 -1.66
N GLN A 623 3.34 -21.71 -0.55
CA GLN A 623 4.73 -22.16 -0.36
C GLN A 623 4.85 -23.69 -0.25
N GLN A 624 3.74 -24.45 -0.37
CA GLN A 624 3.74 -25.91 -0.28
C GLN A 624 3.06 -26.57 -1.49
N GLU A 625 3.86 -27.32 -2.24
CA GLU A 625 3.49 -28.19 -3.39
C GLU A 625 3.20 -27.52 -4.75
N PRO A 626 3.41 -28.22 -5.89
CA PRO A 626 3.71 -29.66 -6.05
C PRO A 626 5.16 -30.07 -5.72
N ALA A 627 5.31 -31.15 -4.97
CA ALA A 627 6.56 -31.90 -4.91
C ALA A 627 6.82 -32.66 -6.22
N ASP A 628 8.08 -33.00 -6.48
CA ASP A 628 8.52 -33.58 -7.76
C ASP A 628 7.85 -34.93 -8.07
N SER A 629 7.37 -35.10 -9.30
CA SER A 629 6.56 -36.24 -9.73
C SER A 629 7.41 -37.35 -10.35
N THR A 630 8.32 -37.93 -9.55
CA THR A 630 9.19 -39.04 -10.00
C THR A 630 9.05 -40.33 -9.17
N ASP A 631 9.15 -41.44 -9.91
CA ASP A 631 9.48 -42.81 -9.47
C ASP A 631 8.72 -43.46 -8.31
N GLY A 632 7.59 -44.08 -8.64
CA GLY A 632 6.99 -45.11 -7.80
C GLY A 632 7.73 -46.45 -7.87
N ASN A 633 8.51 -46.81 -6.83
CA ASN A 633 8.86 -48.21 -6.56
C ASN A 633 9.36 -48.48 -5.11
N GLY A 634 8.88 -49.57 -4.50
CA GLY A 634 9.76 -50.43 -3.67
C GLY A 634 9.97 -50.16 -2.16
N HIS A 635 8.91 -50.26 -1.34
CA HIS A 635 8.93 -50.71 0.07
C HIS A 635 9.52 -49.80 1.20
N PRO A 636 9.18 -50.08 2.50
CA PRO A 636 9.39 -49.14 3.62
C PRO A 636 10.39 -49.60 4.71
N GLY A 637 10.95 -48.61 5.42
CA GLY A 637 11.68 -48.76 6.70
C GLY A 637 12.54 -47.51 6.95
N SER A 638 12.17 -46.55 7.81
CA SER A 638 12.01 -46.56 9.28
C SER A 638 13.30 -46.32 10.08
N ILE A 639 13.33 -45.19 10.79
CA ILE A 639 14.06 -44.91 12.04
C ILE A 639 15.58 -44.58 11.94
N LEU A 640 15.86 -43.33 12.35
CA LEU A 640 16.93 -42.77 13.21
C LEU A 640 18.31 -43.48 13.40
N ASP A 641 19.28 -42.58 13.68
CA ASP A 641 20.45 -42.70 14.59
C ASP A 641 21.86 -43.10 14.09
N ALA A 642 22.82 -42.42 14.74
CA ALA A 642 24.19 -42.83 15.10
C ALA A 642 25.33 -42.97 14.06
N VAL A 643 26.09 -41.87 13.90
CA VAL A 643 27.49 -41.74 14.38
C VAL A 643 28.51 -42.90 14.16
N ALA A 644 29.44 -42.64 13.24
CA ALA A 644 30.89 -42.96 13.25
C ALA A 644 31.43 -44.38 12.93
N SER A 645 32.72 -44.38 12.50
CA SER A 645 33.59 -45.52 12.10
C SER A 645 33.22 -46.19 10.75
N GLU A 646 34.12 -46.81 9.97
CA GLU A 646 35.52 -47.26 10.19
C GLU A 646 36.55 -46.68 9.17
N THR A 647 37.69 -47.37 8.92
CA THR A 647 38.95 -46.82 8.35
C THR A 647 39.66 -47.75 7.33
N GLN A 648 40.85 -47.33 6.84
CA GLN A 648 41.81 -48.00 5.90
C GLN A 648 41.53 -47.74 4.40
N SER A 649 42.52 -47.63 3.49
CA SER A 649 43.99 -47.89 3.49
C SER A 649 44.80 -46.63 3.04
N VAL A 650 46.03 -46.30 3.50
CA VAL A 650 47.33 -47.03 3.43
C VAL A 650 47.80 -47.19 1.96
N GLU A 651 48.98 -46.76 1.48
CA GLU A 651 50.22 -46.17 2.08
C GLU A 651 51.03 -45.39 0.98
N ASP A 652 51.94 -44.44 1.32
CA ASP A 652 53.38 -44.47 0.90
C ASP A 652 54.29 -43.28 1.33
N ALA A 653 55.58 -43.57 1.50
CA ALA A 653 56.81 -42.74 1.47
C ALA A 653 56.98 -41.35 2.19
N LEU A 654 57.91 -41.32 3.16
CA LEU A 654 58.70 -40.17 3.71
C LEU A 654 60.22 -40.43 3.37
N PRO A 655 61.28 -39.63 3.74
CA PRO A 655 61.40 -38.65 4.85
C PRO A 655 62.35 -37.40 4.71
N GLY A 656 62.40 -36.57 5.78
CA GLY A 656 63.53 -35.68 6.14
C GLY A 656 63.41 -34.19 5.72
N THR A 657 63.91 -33.19 6.46
CA THR A 657 64.64 -33.13 7.76
C THR A 657 64.41 -31.78 8.49
N SER A 658 64.63 -31.73 9.81
CA SER A 658 64.58 -30.54 10.71
C SER A 658 65.92 -30.40 11.50
N PRO A 659 66.18 -29.37 12.36
CA PRO A 659 65.39 -28.21 12.79
C PRO A 659 66.05 -26.85 12.36
N ASP A 660 66.40 -25.77 13.10
CA ASP A 660 66.54 -25.44 14.54
C ASP A 660 66.43 -23.90 14.84
N TRP A 661 66.76 -23.44 16.06
CA TRP A 661 66.42 -22.13 16.67
C TRP A 661 67.57 -21.09 16.87
N SER A 662 67.14 -19.85 17.20
CA SER A 662 67.75 -18.87 18.15
C SER A 662 68.88 -17.90 17.73
N ASP A 663 68.75 -16.67 18.29
CA ASP A 663 69.71 -15.57 18.55
C ASP A 663 70.62 -15.02 17.43
N GLY A 664 71.02 -13.74 17.43
CA GLY A 664 70.73 -12.65 18.38
C GLY A 664 71.29 -11.28 17.92
N SER A 665 71.06 -10.26 18.76
CA SER A 665 71.49 -8.84 18.69
C SER A 665 72.72 -8.45 17.85
N ASP A 666 72.62 -7.31 17.14
CA ASP A 666 73.52 -6.16 17.33
C ASP A 666 72.94 -4.86 16.71
N ASP A 667 73.23 -3.73 17.36
CA ASP A 667 72.95 -2.30 17.07
C ASP A 667 74.13 -1.53 17.72
N PRO A 668 74.55 -0.28 17.36
CA PRO A 668 73.65 0.85 17.07
C PRO A 668 74.22 1.97 16.12
N ASP A 669 73.52 3.13 16.08
CA ASP A 669 74.04 4.54 15.98
C ASP A 669 74.91 5.00 14.77
N GLU A 670 74.88 6.26 14.27
CA GLU A 670 73.98 7.44 14.44
C GLU A 670 74.30 8.52 13.35
N VAL A 671 73.43 9.55 13.20
CA VAL A 671 73.77 10.97 12.80
C VAL A 671 74.27 11.21 11.33
N ASP A 672 73.93 12.29 10.59
CA ASP A 672 73.87 13.74 10.87
C ASP A 672 72.89 14.52 9.91
N ASP A 673 72.44 15.75 10.26
CA ASP A 673 71.42 16.56 9.52
C ASP A 673 71.37 18.06 10.03
N PRO A 674 70.85 19.11 9.34
CA PRO A 674 70.52 19.37 7.91
C PRO A 674 71.50 20.41 7.26
N PRO A 675 71.33 21.78 7.11
CA PRO A 675 70.20 22.75 7.15
C PRO A 675 70.02 23.70 5.91
N ASP A 676 68.87 24.40 5.87
CA ASP A 676 68.50 25.72 5.25
C ASP A 676 69.18 26.35 4.01
N ALA A 677 68.36 26.72 3.00
CA ALA A 677 68.49 27.94 2.15
C ALA A 677 67.15 28.31 1.43
N GLN A 678 67.03 29.53 0.87
CA GLN A 678 65.75 30.16 0.46
C GLN A 678 65.62 30.55 -1.04
N SER A 679 64.37 30.94 -1.41
CA SER A 679 63.95 31.83 -2.53
C SER A 679 63.75 31.18 -3.91
N SER A 680 62.70 31.54 -4.67
CA SER A 680 62.36 32.92 -5.12
C SER A 680 60.87 33.14 -5.43
N MET A 681 60.46 34.42 -5.52
CA MET A 681 59.16 34.91 -6.01
C MET A 681 59.35 35.76 -7.28
N GLY A 682 58.27 35.96 -8.05
CA GLY A 682 58.21 36.93 -9.15
C GLY A 682 56.77 37.24 -9.55
N ASP A 683 56.33 38.48 -9.33
CA ASP A 683 54.99 39.00 -9.67
C ASP A 683 54.96 39.69 -11.04
N GLY A 684 53.75 39.80 -11.61
CA GLY A 684 53.43 40.65 -12.77
C GLY A 684 52.71 39.89 -13.91
N GLN A 685 51.61 40.41 -14.47
CA GLN A 685 50.89 41.66 -14.19
C GLN A 685 49.42 41.54 -14.59
#